data_AF-A0A395GIT8-F1
#
_entry.id   AF-A0A395GIT8-F1
#
_cell.length_a   1.000
_cell.length_b   1.000
_cell.length_c   1.000
_cell.angle_alpha   90.00
_cell.angle_beta   90.00
_cell.angle_gamma   90.00
#
_symmetry.space_group_name_H-M   'P 1'
#
loop_
_entity.id
_entity.type
_entity.pdbx_description
1 polymer ?
#
loop_
_entity_poly.entity_id
_entity_poly.type
_entity_poly.pdbx_seq_one_letter_code
_entity_poly.pdbx_strand_id
1 'polypeptide(L)'
;MGSVIETDDLSTKTTVDSVVLSEIPLFRRPLSVVSHGSSAWAHSYKIDVEGENEIESYFMKVSMGDHGREALKGEFESTSAIHAIVGNSTPKPIGWGSFKSLLGAHYYFCQFYELAEELPEPVEFCEKVAFLHSTSEAPNGKFGFHVVTYNGDLPQDNRYADTWEEFFINGFRHMINMNIERGGPWVELEGLDTAMVEKVIPRLLRPMETAGRSIKPSLVHGDLWCGNAAIDMATNSPLIYDPASFYAHNEYELGNWRPERNKFSRSYFNAYHSHIPKSAPEDDYDDRNALYSMRFNLQAAALFPDVTSFRESVTDEMKRLIAKYPGGYEDYMENTSVGLGTFRGDAGNASVKETVLNALRCGYRHIDNASAYGNEQDVGEAIKESGIPREEIIVTTKLAQTWHGASDDERALDRSLKFLQLDYVDIYLMHFPHAYSPGPDNSTIRHPNGKPVIDYEMSWNYTFTWAAMEKLVEKGKAKSIGVSNFNILKLKKLLEFAKIPPLVNQVELHPYLPQVDLVHFCTQQGIHVMAHQPLGGKPVAAVNPNADRLGPLSDPDIAARYRRSAAQIILSWIVQRNIFVIPKTVQEAWLLENRDLIRLLDEDMAEILNLSKVRGEIRYLDPKDHIGFDIFDELNDQPVQVA
;
A
#
# COMPACT_ATOMS: atom_id res chain seq x y z
N MET A 1 -24.60 -9.64 38.98
CA MET A 1 -24.99 -8.56 39.92
C MET A 1 -24.25 -7.29 39.51
N GLY A 2 -24.98 -6.28 39.02
CA GLY A 2 -24.59 -4.85 38.85
C GLY A 2 -23.53 -4.55 37.78
N SER A 3 -23.68 -3.56 36.90
CA SER A 3 -24.60 -2.43 36.83
C SER A 3 -25.16 -2.22 35.42
N VAL A 4 -26.47 -2.01 35.35
CA VAL A 4 -27.11 -1.30 34.23
C VAL A 4 -26.48 0.09 34.16
N ILE A 5 -26.05 0.52 32.98
CA ILE A 5 -25.64 1.90 32.74
C ILE A 5 -26.92 2.73 32.89
N GLU A 6 -27.12 3.31 34.08
CA GLU A 6 -28.12 4.36 34.25
C GLU A 6 -27.71 5.51 33.34
N THR A 7 -28.56 5.83 32.37
CA THR A 7 -28.52 7.12 31.69
C THR A 7 -28.73 8.18 32.78
N ASP A 8 -27.65 8.83 33.21
CA ASP A 8 -27.73 9.91 34.18
C ASP A 8 -28.71 10.96 33.63
N ASP A 9 -29.81 11.16 34.34
CA ASP A 9 -30.81 12.17 34.04
C ASP A 9 -30.17 13.55 34.22
N LEU A 10 -29.63 14.09 33.11
CA LEU A 10 -28.97 15.38 33.00
C LEU A 10 -29.91 16.57 33.33
N SER A 11 -31.21 16.34 33.56
CA SER A 11 -32.22 17.37 33.35
C SER A 11 -32.46 18.36 34.51
N THR A 12 -31.86 18.22 35.71
CA THR A 12 -32.24 19.11 36.83
C THR A 12 -31.19 19.58 37.83
N LYS A 13 -29.90 19.18 37.77
CA LYS A 13 -28.93 19.51 38.84
C LYS A 13 -27.61 20.18 38.44
N THR A 14 -27.37 20.47 37.16
CA THR A 14 -26.02 20.80 36.66
C THR A 14 -25.99 22.13 35.90
N THR A 15 -26.60 23.18 36.46
CA THR A 15 -26.51 24.51 35.86
C THR A 15 -25.11 25.08 36.12
N VAL A 16 -24.31 25.20 35.06
CA VAL A 16 -23.04 25.94 35.10
C VAL A 16 -23.38 27.42 35.13
N ASP A 17 -23.18 28.05 36.29
CA ASP A 17 -23.41 29.47 36.50
C ASP A 17 -22.08 30.24 36.69
N SER A 18 -22.18 31.56 36.88
CA SER A 18 -21.00 32.42 37.06
C SER A 18 -20.15 32.03 38.28
N VAL A 19 -20.72 31.39 39.30
CA VAL A 19 -19.99 30.99 40.51
C VAL A 19 -19.11 29.77 40.20
N VAL A 20 -19.69 28.76 39.55
CA VAL A 20 -18.96 27.55 39.13
C VAL A 20 -17.86 27.90 38.12
N LEU A 21 -18.16 28.76 37.15
CA LEU A 21 -17.17 29.19 36.15
C LEU A 21 -16.00 29.97 36.75
N SER A 22 -16.19 30.64 37.89
CA SER A 22 -15.14 31.46 38.50
C SER A 22 -13.89 30.69 38.95
N GLU A 23 -13.99 29.36 39.01
CA GLU A 23 -12.86 28.44 39.25
C GLU A 23 -11.84 28.43 38.10
N ILE A 24 -12.30 28.72 36.89
CA ILE A 24 -11.46 28.82 35.70
C ILE A 24 -10.98 30.28 35.61
N PRO A 25 -9.67 30.55 35.68
CA PRO A 25 -9.16 31.92 35.76
C PRO A 25 -9.68 32.86 34.66
N LEU A 26 -9.85 32.32 33.45
CA LEU A 26 -10.40 33.04 32.29
C LEU A 26 -11.85 33.48 32.50
N PHE A 27 -12.66 32.67 33.19
CA PHE A 27 -14.08 32.91 33.43
C PHE A 27 -14.37 33.42 34.85
N ARG A 28 -13.39 34.07 35.51
CA ARG A 28 -13.56 34.62 36.87
C ARG A 28 -14.71 35.65 36.96
N ARG A 29 -14.95 36.39 35.88
CA ARG A 29 -16.00 37.42 35.77
C ARG A 29 -16.64 37.35 34.38
N PRO A 30 -17.48 36.34 34.10
CA PRO A 30 -18.12 36.25 32.79
C PRO A 30 -19.13 37.39 32.64
N LEU A 31 -19.17 37.99 31.45
CA LEU A 31 -20.17 38.99 31.07
C LEU A 31 -21.52 38.33 30.79
N SER A 32 -21.49 37.16 30.14
CA SER A 32 -22.68 36.38 29.82
C SER A 32 -22.36 34.87 29.86
N VAL A 33 -23.37 34.07 30.20
CA VAL A 33 -23.32 32.60 30.13
C VAL A 33 -24.66 32.15 29.54
N VAL A 34 -24.63 31.63 28.32
CA VAL A 34 -25.83 31.26 27.57
C VAL A 34 -25.76 29.77 27.23
N SER A 35 -26.79 29.02 27.59
CA SER A 35 -26.93 27.62 27.14
C SER A 35 -27.04 27.59 25.61
N HIS A 36 -26.18 26.79 24.98
CA HIS A 36 -26.02 26.71 23.53
C HIS A 36 -26.39 25.31 23.01
N GLY A 37 -27.32 24.64 23.69
CA GLY A 37 -27.82 23.31 23.34
C GLY A 37 -27.20 22.18 24.16
N SER A 38 -27.61 20.96 23.85
CA SER A 38 -27.10 19.73 24.47
C SER A 38 -26.97 18.63 23.42
N SER A 39 -26.00 17.74 23.64
CA SER A 39 -25.83 16.48 22.92
C SER A 39 -26.24 15.31 23.81
N ALA A 40 -26.11 14.07 23.32
CA ALA A 40 -26.43 12.87 24.09
C ALA A 40 -25.61 12.72 25.39
N TRP A 41 -24.44 13.36 25.48
CA TRP A 41 -23.50 13.17 26.60
C TRP A 41 -22.94 14.49 27.18
N ALA A 42 -23.16 15.64 26.56
CA ALA A 42 -22.63 16.93 27.05
C ALA A 42 -23.62 18.10 26.90
N HIS A 43 -23.50 19.09 27.79
CA HIS A 43 -24.18 20.39 27.69
C HIS A 43 -23.22 21.45 27.16
N SER A 44 -23.70 22.30 26.25
CA SER A 44 -22.89 23.32 25.60
C SER A 44 -23.27 24.73 26.07
N TYR A 45 -22.28 25.60 26.17
CA TYR A 45 -22.44 26.99 26.61
C TYR A 45 -21.64 27.94 25.72
N LYS A 46 -22.20 29.13 25.47
CA LYS A 46 -21.45 30.31 25.02
C LYS A 46 -21.16 31.18 26.24
N ILE A 47 -19.88 31.53 26.43
CA ILE A 47 -19.41 32.34 27.55
C ILE A 47 -18.71 33.57 26.99
N ASP A 48 -19.19 34.75 27.34
CA ASP A 48 -18.56 36.01 26.95
C ASP A 48 -17.75 36.57 28.13
N VAL A 49 -16.54 37.07 27.85
CA VAL A 49 -15.66 37.73 28.82
C VAL A 49 -15.13 39.04 28.28
N GLU A 50 -14.72 39.93 29.17
CA GLU A 50 -14.04 41.18 28.82
C GLU A 50 -12.59 40.87 28.43
N GLY A 51 -12.26 41.03 27.14
CA GLY A 51 -10.90 40.95 26.62
C GLY A 51 -10.16 42.29 26.69
N GLU A 52 -8.92 42.36 26.18
CA GLU A 52 -8.10 43.57 26.28
C GLU A 52 -8.68 44.77 25.52
N ASN A 53 -9.34 44.53 24.39
CA ASN A 53 -9.91 45.59 23.52
C ASN A 53 -11.34 45.33 23.05
N GLU A 54 -11.86 44.12 23.24
CA GLU A 54 -13.18 43.69 22.77
C GLU A 54 -13.74 42.57 23.64
N ILE A 55 -15.00 42.19 23.41
CA ILE A 55 -15.61 41.02 24.05
C ILE A 55 -15.07 39.78 23.35
N GLU A 56 -14.56 38.84 24.14
CA GLU A 56 -14.15 37.52 23.64
C GLU A 56 -15.21 36.47 24.01
N SER A 57 -15.58 35.64 23.04
CA SER A 57 -16.56 34.57 23.22
C SER A 57 -15.90 33.20 23.18
N TYR A 58 -16.36 32.30 24.05
CA TYR A 58 -15.86 30.93 24.20
C TYR A 58 -16.99 29.91 24.14
N PHE A 59 -16.74 28.81 23.44
CA PHE A 59 -17.62 27.63 23.42
C PHE A 59 -17.14 26.66 24.49
N MET A 60 -18.02 26.22 25.38
CA MET A 60 -17.70 25.24 26.42
C MET A 60 -18.65 24.06 26.37
N LYS A 61 -18.09 22.85 26.42
CA LYS A 61 -18.82 21.60 26.69
C LYS A 61 -18.59 21.17 28.14
N VAL A 62 -19.65 20.69 28.78
CA VAL A 62 -19.62 20.12 30.13
C VAL A 62 -20.25 18.74 30.12
N SER A 63 -19.55 17.76 30.71
CA SER A 63 -19.96 16.36 30.78
C SER A 63 -19.68 15.77 32.16
N MET A 64 -20.42 14.73 32.53
CA MET A 64 -20.32 14.08 33.85
C MET A 64 -19.54 12.76 33.80
N GLY A 65 -18.95 12.40 34.94
CA GLY A 65 -18.35 11.09 35.19
C GLY A 65 -17.04 10.83 34.42
N ASP A 66 -16.44 9.66 34.67
CA ASP A 66 -15.18 9.27 34.03
C ASP A 66 -15.28 9.23 32.50
N HIS A 67 -16.43 8.78 31.97
CA HIS A 67 -16.69 8.81 30.53
C HIS A 67 -16.60 10.23 29.97
N GLY A 68 -17.34 11.17 30.58
CA GLY A 68 -17.31 12.57 30.19
C GLY A 68 -15.92 13.21 30.28
N ARG A 69 -15.15 12.84 31.32
CA ARG A 69 -13.77 13.32 31.47
C ARG A 69 -12.89 12.91 30.31
N GLU A 70 -12.89 11.62 29.96
CA GLU A 70 -12.04 11.10 28.89
C GLU A 70 -12.50 11.58 27.52
N ALA A 71 -13.82 11.74 27.30
CA ALA A 71 -14.35 12.30 26.06
C ALA A 71 -13.93 13.75 25.83
N LEU A 72 -14.07 14.62 26.83
CA LEU A 72 -13.66 16.03 26.74
C LEU A 72 -12.13 16.18 26.61
N LYS A 73 -11.36 15.30 27.26
CA LYS A 73 -9.91 15.22 27.06
C LYS A 73 -9.56 14.84 25.62
N GLY A 74 -10.21 13.81 25.08
CA GLY A 74 -10.03 13.36 23.70
C GLY A 74 -10.33 14.47 22.68
N GLU A 75 -11.41 15.22 22.89
CA GLU A 75 -11.78 16.37 22.05
C GLU A 75 -10.76 17.50 22.14
N PHE A 76 -10.27 17.84 23.35
CA PHE A 76 -9.22 18.85 23.53
C PHE A 76 -7.92 18.48 22.81
N GLU A 77 -7.45 17.24 22.99
CA GLU A 77 -6.20 16.76 22.38
C GLU A 77 -6.33 16.67 20.85
N SER A 78 -7.49 16.24 20.34
CA SER A 78 -7.79 16.20 18.90
C SER A 78 -7.82 17.61 18.30
N THR A 79 -8.56 18.53 18.92
CA THR A 79 -8.65 19.93 18.47
C THR A 79 -7.28 20.59 18.50
N SER A 80 -6.47 20.32 19.55
CA SER A 80 -5.10 20.86 19.67
C SER A 80 -4.18 20.35 18.57
N ALA A 81 -4.25 19.05 18.26
CA ALA A 81 -3.44 18.45 17.21
C ALA A 81 -3.79 19.01 15.82
N ILE A 82 -5.08 19.17 15.51
CA ILE A 82 -5.52 19.76 14.24
C ILE A 82 -5.17 21.24 14.18
N HIS A 83 -5.50 22.03 15.20
CA HIS A 83 -5.26 23.48 15.23
C HIS A 83 -3.77 23.83 15.10
N ALA A 84 -2.88 23.00 15.64
CA ALA A 84 -1.43 23.17 15.47
C ALA A 84 -0.96 23.11 14.00
N ILE A 85 -1.76 22.50 13.11
CA ILE A 85 -1.45 22.33 11.70
C ILE A 85 -2.23 23.34 10.84
N VAL A 86 -3.56 23.41 10.99
CA VAL A 86 -4.43 24.20 10.11
C VAL A 86 -4.82 25.57 10.68
N GLY A 87 -4.35 25.90 11.89
CA GLY A 87 -4.63 27.17 12.56
C GLY A 87 -6.13 27.46 12.67
N ASN A 88 -6.52 28.65 12.24
CA ASN A 88 -7.90 29.16 12.34
C ASN A 88 -8.93 28.40 11.49
N SER A 89 -8.54 27.36 10.75
CA SER A 89 -9.50 26.44 10.11
C SER A 89 -10.09 25.41 11.09
N THR A 90 -9.68 25.45 12.36
CA THR A 90 -10.25 24.68 13.47
C THR A 90 -10.28 25.57 14.70
N PRO A 91 -11.32 25.46 15.58
CA PRO A 91 -11.41 26.29 16.76
C PRO A 91 -10.14 26.24 17.61
N LYS A 92 -9.69 27.38 18.11
CA LYS A 92 -8.53 27.44 19.02
C LYS A 92 -8.89 26.80 20.36
N PRO A 93 -8.31 25.65 20.73
CA PRO A 93 -8.57 25.04 22.03
C PRO A 93 -7.88 25.86 23.13
N ILE A 94 -8.56 26.03 24.27
CA ILE A 94 -8.07 26.90 25.34
C ILE A 94 -7.83 26.11 26.62
N GLY A 95 -8.73 25.20 26.99
CA GLY A 95 -8.52 24.36 28.16
C GLY A 95 -9.56 23.26 28.34
N TRP A 96 -9.21 22.30 29.18
CA TRP A 96 -10.11 21.27 29.67
C TRP A 96 -9.75 20.92 31.12
N GLY A 97 -10.68 20.30 31.86
CA GLY A 97 -10.43 19.93 33.25
C GLY A 97 -11.68 19.48 33.99
N SER A 98 -11.61 19.55 35.32
CA SER A 98 -12.71 19.20 36.22
C SER A 98 -13.05 20.37 37.13
N PHE A 99 -14.33 20.57 37.40
CA PHE A 99 -14.76 21.52 38.41
C PHE A 99 -14.46 20.97 39.81
N LYS A 100 -14.08 21.86 40.74
CA LYS A 100 -13.88 21.53 42.15
C LYS A 100 -15.19 21.62 42.93
N SER A 101 -16.03 22.61 42.62
CA SER A 101 -17.32 22.84 43.27
C SER A 101 -18.41 21.87 42.79
N LEU A 102 -18.29 21.37 41.56
CA LEU A 102 -19.28 20.50 40.93
C LEU A 102 -18.65 19.12 40.72
N LEU A 103 -18.74 18.29 41.76
CA LEU A 103 -18.07 16.98 41.80
C LEU A 103 -18.53 16.08 40.65
N GLY A 104 -17.57 15.54 39.91
CA GLY A 104 -17.83 14.66 38.77
C GLY A 104 -18.19 15.39 37.47
N ALA A 105 -18.21 16.73 37.46
CA ALA A 105 -18.36 17.52 36.24
C ALA A 105 -17.01 17.92 35.66
N HIS A 106 -16.92 17.78 34.34
CA HIS A 106 -15.72 18.02 33.54
C HIS A 106 -16.05 19.03 32.45
N TYR A 107 -15.06 19.80 32.01
CA TYR A 107 -15.22 20.81 30.98
C TYR A 107 -14.14 20.71 29.91
N TYR A 108 -14.49 21.12 28.70
CA TYR A 108 -13.58 21.50 27.62
C TYR A 108 -14.11 22.81 27.03
N PHE A 109 -13.21 23.72 26.64
CA PHE A 109 -13.61 24.94 25.96
C PHE A 109 -12.57 25.44 24.95
N CYS A 110 -13.08 26.07 23.91
CA CYS A 110 -12.34 26.66 22.81
C CYS A 110 -12.89 28.05 22.47
N GLN A 111 -12.21 28.75 21.57
CA GLN A 111 -12.73 30.00 21.00
C GLN A 111 -14.07 29.75 20.30
N PHE A 112 -15.04 30.63 20.52
CA PHE A 112 -16.36 30.56 19.90
C PHE A 112 -16.32 31.15 18.48
N TYR A 113 -17.03 30.51 17.56
CA TYR A 113 -17.21 30.97 16.18
C TYR A 113 -18.70 31.00 15.85
N GLU A 114 -19.15 32.05 15.16
CA GLU A 114 -20.48 32.10 14.57
C GLU A 114 -20.43 31.33 13.24
N LEU A 115 -21.18 30.23 13.13
CA LEU A 115 -21.09 29.31 12.00
C LEU A 115 -22.30 29.47 11.07
N ALA A 116 -22.07 29.44 9.76
CA ALA A 116 -23.14 29.32 8.77
C ALA A 116 -23.67 27.87 8.74
N GLU A 117 -24.98 27.68 8.51
CA GLU A 117 -25.59 26.36 8.36
C GLU A 117 -25.30 25.67 7.01
N GLU A 118 -24.58 26.34 6.11
CA GLU A 118 -24.23 25.84 4.79
C GLU A 118 -22.89 25.08 4.80
N LEU A 119 -22.80 24.06 3.95
CA LEU A 119 -21.53 23.36 3.75
C LEU A 119 -20.51 24.25 3.03
N PRO A 120 -19.23 24.20 3.42
CA PRO A 120 -18.15 24.88 2.71
C PRO A 120 -18.07 24.54 1.21
N GLU A 121 -17.55 25.47 0.40
CA GLU A 121 -17.28 25.17 -1.01
C GLU A 121 -16.22 24.06 -1.15
N PRO A 122 -16.43 23.04 -2.01
CA PRO A 122 -15.57 21.86 -2.12
C PRO A 122 -14.07 22.12 -2.30
N VAL A 123 -13.67 23.06 -3.15
CA VAL A 123 -12.25 23.29 -3.48
C VAL A 123 -11.51 23.83 -2.26
N GLU A 124 -12.00 24.92 -1.67
CA GLU A 124 -11.33 25.54 -0.52
C GLU A 124 -11.35 24.62 0.71
N PHE A 125 -12.46 23.90 0.93
CA PHE A 125 -12.56 22.95 2.03
C PHE A 125 -11.59 21.78 1.87
N CYS A 126 -11.56 21.16 0.69
CA CYS A 126 -10.71 20.01 0.45
C CYS A 126 -9.22 20.39 0.41
N GLU A 127 -8.87 21.62 0.02
CA GLU A 127 -7.50 22.14 0.16
C GLU A 127 -7.04 22.11 1.62
N LYS A 128 -7.88 22.55 2.56
CA LYS A 128 -7.57 22.55 4.00
C LYS A 128 -7.45 21.13 4.57
N VAL A 129 -8.36 20.24 4.21
CA VAL A 129 -8.31 18.83 4.64
C VAL A 129 -7.08 18.12 4.05
N ALA A 130 -6.77 18.35 2.78
CA ALA A 130 -5.56 17.82 2.15
C ALA A 130 -4.29 18.40 2.80
N PHE A 131 -4.28 19.68 3.18
CA PHE A 131 -3.18 20.30 3.89
C PHE A 131 -2.94 19.66 5.26
N LEU A 132 -4.01 19.38 6.03
CA LEU A 132 -3.93 18.63 7.29
C LEU A 132 -3.27 17.26 7.09
N HIS A 133 -3.77 16.47 6.13
CA HIS A 133 -3.28 15.12 5.90
C HIS A 133 -1.83 15.10 5.38
N SER A 134 -1.50 15.98 4.43
CA SER A 134 -0.16 16.04 3.83
C SER A 134 0.89 16.62 4.78
N THR A 135 0.52 17.51 5.71
CA THR A 135 1.47 18.18 6.62
C THR A 135 1.64 17.48 7.97
N SER A 136 0.62 16.76 8.45
CA SER A 136 0.68 16.07 9.74
C SER A 136 1.79 15.02 9.82
N GLU A 137 2.41 14.83 10.98
CA GLU A 137 3.43 13.80 11.22
C GLU A 137 3.12 13.04 12.50
N ALA A 138 2.97 11.72 12.42
CA ALA A 138 2.78 10.88 13.61
C ALA A 138 4.04 10.91 14.49
N PRO A 139 3.94 11.26 15.79
CA PRO A 139 5.11 11.45 16.67
C PRO A 139 6.03 10.22 16.80
N ASN A 140 5.50 9.03 16.53
CA ASN A 140 6.20 7.75 16.60
C ASN A 140 6.21 6.99 15.27
N GLY A 141 5.74 7.62 14.17
CA GLY A 141 5.61 6.99 12.86
C GLY A 141 4.58 5.86 12.78
N LYS A 142 3.69 5.71 13.77
CA LYS A 142 2.67 4.64 13.84
C LYS A 142 1.25 5.17 13.62
N PHE A 143 0.33 4.27 13.28
CA PHE A 143 -1.11 4.56 13.24
C PHE A 143 -1.68 4.52 14.65
N GLY A 144 -2.58 5.44 15.00
CA GLY A 144 -3.21 5.55 16.32
C GLY A 144 -3.12 6.94 16.95
N PHE A 145 -3.38 7.03 18.25
CA PHE A 145 -3.37 8.31 18.99
C PHE A 145 -2.98 8.09 20.45
N HIS A 146 -2.44 9.12 21.11
CA HIS A 146 -1.95 9.02 22.50
C HIS A 146 -3.07 8.99 23.55
N VAL A 147 -4.31 9.32 23.16
CA VAL A 147 -5.50 9.25 24.01
C VAL A 147 -6.65 8.58 23.27
N VAL A 148 -7.61 8.06 24.04
CA VAL A 148 -8.90 7.61 23.49
C VAL A 148 -9.67 8.85 23.04
N THR A 149 -10.21 8.81 21.82
CA THR A 149 -11.11 9.81 21.27
C THR A 149 -12.50 9.21 21.10
N TYR A 150 -13.52 10.05 20.96
CA TYR A 150 -14.91 9.63 21.05
C TYR A 150 -15.71 10.16 19.87
N ASN A 151 -16.48 9.29 19.24
CA ASN A 151 -17.47 9.67 18.25
C ASN A 151 -18.86 9.58 18.86
N GLY A 152 -19.47 10.73 19.15
CA GLY A 152 -20.59 10.78 20.09
C GLY A 152 -20.12 10.30 21.46
N ASP A 153 -20.82 9.31 22.04
CA ASP A 153 -20.46 8.69 23.32
C ASP A 153 -19.73 7.34 23.14
N LEU A 154 -19.23 7.04 21.93
CA LEU A 154 -18.52 5.79 21.63
C LEU A 154 -17.01 6.01 21.66
N PRO A 155 -16.24 5.32 22.53
CA PRO A 155 -14.78 5.36 22.50
C PRO A 155 -14.23 4.70 21.23
N GLN A 156 -13.16 5.26 20.68
CA GLN A 156 -12.37 4.66 19.61
C GLN A 156 -11.18 3.84 20.14
N ASP A 157 -10.81 2.77 19.45
CA ASP A 157 -9.59 2.02 19.75
C ASP A 157 -8.39 2.69 19.06
N ASN A 158 -7.74 3.60 19.78
CA ASN A 158 -6.62 4.40 19.27
C ASN A 158 -5.25 3.81 19.58
N ARG A 159 -5.17 2.54 20.02
CA ARG A 159 -3.89 1.89 20.33
C ARG A 159 -2.98 1.89 19.11
N TYR A 160 -1.71 2.18 19.32
CA TYR A 160 -0.76 2.26 18.23
C TYR A 160 -0.54 0.92 17.53
N ALA A 161 -0.49 0.93 16.21
CA ALA A 161 -0.18 -0.22 15.36
C ALA A 161 0.88 0.15 14.31
N ASP A 162 1.66 -0.84 13.88
CA ASP A 162 2.75 -0.65 12.92
C ASP A 162 2.25 -0.60 11.46
N THR A 163 1.08 -1.18 11.20
CA THR A 163 0.44 -1.17 9.87
C THR A 163 -0.98 -0.64 9.96
N TRP A 164 -1.48 -0.07 8.86
CA TRP A 164 -2.85 0.41 8.81
C TRP A 164 -3.86 -0.73 8.81
N GLU A 165 -3.52 -1.86 8.18
CA GLU A 165 -4.33 -3.07 8.22
C GLU A 165 -4.62 -3.50 9.67
N GLU A 166 -3.58 -3.59 10.50
CA GLU A 166 -3.71 -3.97 11.91
C GLU A 166 -4.57 -2.96 12.67
N PHE A 167 -4.30 -1.66 12.54
CA PHE A 167 -5.09 -0.60 13.18
C PHE A 167 -6.56 -0.70 12.80
N PHE A 168 -6.84 -0.86 11.51
CA PHE A 168 -8.21 -0.92 10.99
C PHE A 168 -8.95 -2.18 11.48
N ILE A 169 -8.30 -3.35 11.49
CA ILE A 169 -8.88 -4.60 12.00
C ILE A 169 -9.26 -4.46 13.48
N ASN A 170 -8.41 -3.83 14.28
CA ASN A 170 -8.68 -3.58 15.70
C ASN A 170 -9.92 -2.68 15.87
N GLY A 171 -9.96 -1.54 15.16
CA GLY A 171 -11.10 -0.64 15.18
C GLY A 171 -12.40 -1.24 14.64
N PHE A 172 -12.31 -2.12 13.64
CA PHE A 172 -13.47 -2.83 13.07
C PHE A 172 -14.07 -3.82 14.06
N ARG A 173 -13.24 -4.68 14.69
CA ARG A 173 -13.67 -5.61 15.73
C ARG A 173 -14.25 -4.89 16.94
N HIS A 174 -13.60 -3.80 17.36
CA HIS A 174 -14.08 -2.95 18.45
C HIS A 174 -15.50 -2.45 18.20
N MET A 175 -15.79 -1.92 17.00
CA MET A 175 -17.15 -1.46 16.67
C MET A 175 -18.19 -2.57 16.55
N ILE A 176 -17.82 -3.75 16.06
CA ILE A 176 -18.72 -4.91 16.07
C ILE A 176 -19.11 -5.25 17.52
N ASN A 177 -18.14 -5.30 18.42
CA ASN A 177 -18.39 -5.57 19.84
C ASN A 177 -19.30 -4.50 20.45
N MET A 178 -19.03 -3.22 20.20
CA MET A 178 -19.89 -2.12 20.66
C MET A 178 -21.33 -2.22 20.13
N ASN A 179 -21.49 -2.65 18.87
CA ASN A 179 -22.81 -2.91 18.30
C ASN A 179 -23.53 -4.01 19.07
N ILE A 180 -22.86 -5.12 19.37
CA ILE A 180 -23.45 -6.25 20.10
C ILE A 180 -23.78 -5.86 21.54
N GLU A 181 -22.91 -5.10 22.20
CA GLU A 181 -23.11 -4.61 23.56
C GLU A 181 -24.34 -3.69 23.67
N ARG A 182 -24.53 -2.77 22.71
CA ARG A 182 -25.62 -1.78 22.74
C ARG A 182 -26.92 -2.28 22.12
N GLY A 183 -26.85 -2.97 20.99
CA GLY A 183 -28.02 -3.42 20.22
C GLY A 183 -28.38 -4.89 20.40
N GLY A 184 -27.66 -5.61 21.27
CA GLY A 184 -27.84 -7.05 21.46
C GLY A 184 -27.27 -7.90 20.31
N PRO A 185 -27.47 -9.24 20.36
CA PRO A 185 -26.93 -10.18 19.38
C PRO A 185 -27.23 -9.80 17.93
N TRP A 186 -26.28 -10.08 17.03
CA TRP A 186 -26.38 -9.76 15.61
C TRP A 186 -26.19 -11.05 14.79
N VAL A 187 -27.30 -11.75 14.53
CA VAL A 187 -27.29 -13.09 13.91
C VAL A 187 -26.82 -13.02 12.46
N GLU A 188 -27.20 -11.96 11.73
CA GLU A 188 -26.85 -11.77 10.33
C GLU A 188 -25.36 -11.55 10.08
N LEU A 189 -24.58 -11.26 11.14
CA LEU A 189 -23.14 -11.07 11.08
C LEU A 189 -22.36 -12.39 11.09
N GLU A 190 -22.98 -13.51 11.51
CA GLU A 190 -22.31 -14.79 11.76
C GLU A 190 -21.46 -15.23 10.54
N GLY A 191 -20.14 -15.30 10.74
CA GLY A 191 -19.16 -15.69 9.72
C GLY A 191 -18.75 -14.56 8.75
N LEU A 192 -19.54 -13.49 8.62
CA LEU A 192 -19.18 -12.33 7.80
C LEU A 192 -18.02 -11.54 8.42
N ASP A 193 -18.05 -11.34 9.73
CA ASP A 193 -16.98 -10.69 10.49
C ASP A 193 -15.62 -11.39 10.29
N THR A 194 -15.61 -12.71 10.39
CA THR A 194 -14.44 -13.56 10.19
C THR A 194 -13.95 -13.46 8.75
N ALA A 195 -14.85 -13.60 7.76
CA ALA A 195 -14.50 -13.46 6.35
C ALA A 195 -13.97 -12.06 6.00
N MET A 196 -14.51 -11.00 6.61
CA MET A 196 -14.01 -9.63 6.43
C MET A 196 -12.57 -9.51 6.94
N VAL A 197 -12.30 -9.99 8.17
CA VAL A 197 -10.98 -9.87 8.78
C VAL A 197 -9.93 -10.77 8.13
N GLU A 198 -10.30 -11.99 7.72
CA GLU A 198 -9.35 -12.95 7.15
C GLU A 198 -9.09 -12.73 5.67
N LYS A 199 -10.07 -12.18 4.92
CA LYS A 199 -9.99 -12.10 3.45
C LYS A 199 -10.06 -10.68 2.93
N VAL A 200 -11.16 -9.98 3.20
CA VAL A 200 -11.48 -8.71 2.53
C VAL A 200 -10.57 -7.57 2.99
N ILE A 201 -10.40 -7.39 4.30
CA ILE A 201 -9.59 -6.30 4.85
C ILE A 201 -8.12 -6.48 4.42
N PRO A 202 -7.48 -7.66 4.58
CA PRO A 202 -6.14 -7.90 4.03
C PRO A 202 -6.07 -7.66 2.53
N ARG A 203 -7.06 -8.11 1.74
CA ARG A 203 -7.09 -7.92 0.29
C ARG A 203 -7.06 -6.44 -0.10
N LEU A 204 -7.79 -5.59 0.61
CA LEU A 204 -7.93 -4.17 0.24
C LEU A 204 -6.87 -3.27 0.87
N LEU A 205 -6.35 -3.61 2.05
CA LEU A 205 -5.44 -2.75 2.81
C LEU A 205 -3.98 -3.14 2.68
N ARG A 206 -3.67 -4.44 2.79
CA ARG A 206 -2.28 -4.94 2.73
C ARG A 206 -1.52 -4.51 1.48
N PRO A 207 -2.13 -4.50 0.26
CA PRO A 207 -1.42 -4.07 -0.94
C PRO A 207 -0.80 -2.67 -0.81
N MET A 208 -1.41 -1.75 -0.05
CA MET A 208 -0.89 -0.38 0.08
C MET A 208 0.45 -0.31 0.84
N GLU A 209 0.79 -1.35 1.60
CA GLU A 209 2.00 -1.44 2.45
C GLU A 209 2.90 -2.61 2.01
N THR A 210 2.60 -3.25 0.87
CA THR A 210 3.42 -4.32 0.28
C THR A 210 3.85 -3.96 -1.13
N ALA A 211 4.74 -4.78 -1.69
CA ALA A 211 5.36 -4.50 -2.99
C ALA A 211 6.02 -3.10 -3.02
N GLY A 212 6.81 -2.78 -1.99
CA GLY A 212 7.62 -1.55 -1.94
C GLY A 212 6.80 -0.28 -1.68
N ARG A 213 5.47 -0.40 -1.58
CA ARG A 213 4.57 0.69 -1.21
C ARG A 213 4.56 0.89 0.29
N SER A 214 4.28 2.12 0.69
CA SER A 214 4.03 2.51 2.06
C SER A 214 2.96 3.58 2.08
N ILE A 215 2.24 3.68 3.18
CA ILE A 215 1.29 4.76 3.45
C ILE A 215 1.76 5.55 4.66
N LYS A 216 1.51 6.85 4.60
CA LYS A 216 1.86 7.79 5.67
C LYS A 216 0.74 7.82 6.72
N PRO A 217 1.04 7.56 8.01
CA PRO A 217 0.11 7.87 9.10
C PRO A 217 -0.15 9.38 9.14
N SER A 218 -1.35 9.76 8.71
CA SER A 218 -1.80 11.15 8.55
C SER A 218 -2.84 11.46 9.61
N LEU A 219 -2.74 12.60 10.29
CA LEU A 219 -3.75 13.02 11.26
C LEU A 219 -5.08 13.26 10.53
N VAL A 220 -6.11 12.52 10.93
CA VAL A 220 -7.49 12.71 10.45
C VAL A 220 -8.33 13.42 11.50
N HIS A 221 -9.40 14.07 11.07
CA HIS A 221 -10.46 14.57 11.96
C HIS A 221 -11.15 13.40 12.68
N GLY A 222 -11.35 12.28 11.97
CA GLY A 222 -11.87 11.02 12.55
C GLY A 222 -13.39 10.98 12.74
N ASP A 223 -14.07 12.10 12.49
CA ASP A 223 -15.54 12.24 12.45
C ASP A 223 -15.97 13.39 11.54
N LEU A 224 -15.38 13.51 10.34
CA LEU A 224 -15.70 14.63 9.45
C LEU A 224 -16.94 14.33 8.58
N TRP A 225 -18.11 14.70 9.08
CA TRP A 225 -19.38 14.67 8.36
C TRP A 225 -19.98 16.09 8.27
N CYS A 226 -21.10 16.28 7.57
CA CYS A 226 -21.66 17.61 7.36
C CYS A 226 -22.04 18.38 8.65
N GLY A 227 -22.15 17.70 9.79
CA GLY A 227 -22.40 18.34 11.09
C GLY A 227 -21.16 18.89 11.79
N ASN A 228 -19.96 18.58 11.27
CA ASN A 228 -18.65 18.94 11.83
C ASN A 228 -17.81 19.78 10.85
N ALA A 229 -18.47 20.34 9.83
CA ALA A 229 -17.90 21.22 8.82
C ALA A 229 -18.85 22.40 8.59
N ALA A 230 -18.33 23.62 8.70
CA ALA A 230 -19.11 24.85 8.53
C ALA A 230 -18.26 25.98 7.95
N ILE A 231 -18.90 27.12 7.69
CA ILE A 231 -18.23 28.36 7.28
C ILE A 231 -18.20 29.30 8.49
N ASP A 232 -17.03 29.82 8.84
CA ASP A 232 -16.91 30.90 9.82
C ASP A 232 -17.51 32.19 9.24
N MET A 233 -18.57 32.71 9.85
CA MET A 233 -19.26 33.92 9.40
C MET A 233 -18.39 35.17 9.44
N ALA A 234 -17.35 35.20 10.28
CA ALA A 234 -16.46 36.35 10.39
C ALA A 234 -15.47 36.42 9.22
N THR A 235 -14.94 35.29 8.80
CA THR A 235 -13.87 35.19 7.77
C THR A 235 -14.36 34.66 6.43
N ASN A 236 -15.58 34.12 6.36
CA ASN A 236 -16.14 33.40 5.23
C ASN A 236 -15.25 32.24 4.76
N SER A 237 -14.53 31.59 5.69
CA SER A 237 -13.60 30.51 5.43
C SER A 237 -14.12 29.17 5.98
N PRO A 238 -13.79 28.02 5.35
CA PRO A 238 -14.16 26.72 5.88
C PRO A 238 -13.52 26.43 7.24
N LEU A 239 -14.28 25.80 8.13
CA LEU A 239 -13.88 25.45 9.49
C LEU A 239 -14.36 24.02 9.80
N ILE A 240 -13.45 23.21 10.36
CA ILE A 240 -13.73 21.85 10.86
C ILE A 240 -13.64 21.84 12.38
N TYR A 241 -14.59 21.19 13.04
CA TYR A 241 -14.75 21.23 14.50
C TYR A 241 -15.37 19.94 15.04
N ASP A 242 -15.29 19.77 16.37
CA ASP A 242 -15.70 18.54 17.08
C ASP A 242 -14.96 17.26 16.60
N PRO A 243 -13.61 17.25 16.60
CA PRO A 243 -12.83 16.12 16.10
C PRO A 243 -12.68 14.98 17.10
N ALA A 244 -12.48 13.79 16.54
CA ALA A 244 -12.11 12.58 17.26
C ALA A 244 -10.88 11.94 16.59
N SER A 245 -9.78 12.67 16.65
CA SER A 245 -8.62 12.44 15.81
C SER A 245 -7.82 11.19 16.16
N PHE A 246 -7.10 10.70 15.15
CA PHE A 246 -6.01 9.75 15.25
C PHE A 246 -5.16 9.80 13.97
N TYR A 247 -3.99 9.18 13.96
CA TYR A 247 -3.17 9.02 12.77
C TYR A 247 -3.63 7.79 11.97
N ALA A 248 -4.04 7.99 10.72
CA ALA A 248 -4.69 7.03 9.85
C ALA A 248 -4.12 7.04 8.43
N HIS A 249 -4.57 6.10 7.58
CA HIS A 249 -4.52 6.35 6.13
C HIS A 249 -5.43 7.55 5.79
N ASN A 250 -4.93 8.53 5.05
CA ASN A 250 -5.63 9.77 4.73
C ASN A 250 -7.00 9.57 4.04
N GLU A 251 -7.16 8.54 3.20
CA GLU A 251 -8.45 8.26 2.55
C GLU A 251 -9.53 7.73 3.52
N TYR A 252 -9.17 7.36 4.77
CA TYR A 252 -10.12 6.96 5.81
C TYR A 252 -11.19 8.03 6.04
N GLU A 253 -10.81 9.31 6.06
CA GLU A 253 -11.73 10.44 6.27
C GLU A 253 -12.83 10.48 5.21
N LEU A 254 -12.47 10.18 3.95
CA LEU A 254 -13.41 10.16 2.83
C LEU A 254 -14.46 9.05 2.98
N GLY A 255 -14.22 8.05 3.83
CA GLY A 255 -15.21 7.01 4.16
C GLY A 255 -16.44 7.60 4.83
N ASN A 256 -16.27 8.64 5.66
CA ASN A 256 -17.38 9.34 6.30
C ASN A 256 -18.14 10.24 5.31
N TRP A 257 -17.56 10.58 4.17
CA TRP A 257 -18.22 11.39 3.14
C TRP A 257 -19.12 10.57 2.23
N ARG A 258 -18.83 9.26 2.11
CA ARG A 258 -19.51 8.35 1.17
C ARG A 258 -21.02 8.21 1.43
N PRO A 259 -21.53 8.12 2.67
CA PRO A 259 -22.96 8.01 2.90
C PRO A 259 -23.70 9.29 2.52
N GLU A 260 -24.79 9.17 1.76
CA GLU A 260 -25.60 10.31 1.29
C GLU A 260 -26.09 11.20 2.46
N ARG A 261 -26.38 10.60 3.62
CA ARG A 261 -26.76 11.32 4.84
C ARG A 261 -25.74 12.37 5.31
N ASN A 262 -24.48 12.23 4.90
CA ASN A 262 -23.39 13.13 5.28
C ASN A 262 -23.14 14.23 4.23
N LYS A 263 -24.00 14.33 3.20
CA LYS A 263 -24.15 15.46 2.25
C LYS A 263 -22.91 15.86 1.41
N PHE A 264 -21.80 15.15 1.52
CA PHE A 264 -20.61 15.39 0.69
C PHE A 264 -20.79 14.77 -0.70
N SER A 265 -20.97 15.62 -1.71
CA SER A 265 -21.14 15.18 -3.10
C SER A 265 -19.82 14.69 -3.73
N ARG A 266 -19.90 14.10 -4.93
CA ARG A 266 -18.71 13.68 -5.71
C ARG A 266 -17.73 14.82 -5.98
N SER A 267 -18.17 16.09 -5.96
CA SER A 267 -17.29 17.25 -6.10
C SER A 267 -16.22 17.32 -5.02
N TYR A 268 -16.52 16.92 -3.78
CA TYR A 268 -15.56 16.91 -2.67
C TYR A 268 -14.49 15.85 -2.86
N PHE A 269 -14.88 14.64 -3.30
CA PHE A 269 -13.92 13.59 -3.61
C PHE A 269 -12.97 14.01 -4.74
N ASN A 270 -13.51 14.61 -5.80
CA ASN A 270 -12.69 15.11 -6.90
C ASN A 270 -11.78 16.27 -6.47
N ALA A 271 -12.29 17.21 -5.67
CA ALA A 271 -11.51 18.33 -5.14
C ALA A 271 -10.36 17.83 -4.26
N TYR A 272 -10.62 16.92 -3.31
CA TYR A 272 -9.59 16.32 -2.47
C TYR A 272 -8.53 15.59 -3.30
N HIS A 273 -8.94 14.78 -4.27
CA HIS A 273 -8.00 14.05 -5.12
C HIS A 273 -7.25 14.93 -6.14
N SER A 274 -7.64 16.19 -6.31
CA SER A 274 -6.82 17.16 -7.04
C SER A 274 -5.58 17.61 -6.25
N HIS A 275 -5.58 17.42 -4.92
CA HIS A 275 -4.45 17.72 -4.03
C HIS A 275 -3.68 16.46 -3.63
N ILE A 276 -4.36 15.36 -3.31
CA ILE A 276 -3.74 14.09 -2.91
C ILE A 276 -4.19 12.97 -3.86
N PRO A 277 -3.30 12.43 -4.72
CA PRO A 277 -3.63 11.29 -5.59
C PRO A 277 -4.16 10.09 -4.81
N LYS A 278 -4.96 9.26 -5.47
CA LYS A 278 -5.48 8.03 -4.87
C LYS A 278 -4.33 7.08 -4.51
N SER A 279 -4.46 6.41 -3.38
CA SER A 279 -3.48 5.40 -2.95
C SER A 279 -3.53 4.18 -3.87
N ALA A 280 -2.37 3.71 -4.31
CA ALA A 280 -2.23 2.50 -5.10
C ALA A 280 -2.47 1.24 -4.24
N PRO A 281 -3.12 0.17 -4.76
CA PRO A 281 -3.73 0.07 -6.09
C PRO A 281 -4.96 0.97 -6.23
N GLU A 282 -4.99 1.77 -7.30
CA GLU A 282 -6.10 2.70 -7.54
C GLU A 282 -7.39 1.97 -7.92
N ASP A 283 -7.31 0.79 -8.55
CA ASP A 283 -8.48 -0.02 -8.89
C ASP A 283 -9.24 -0.51 -7.64
N ASP A 284 -8.56 -0.58 -6.50
CA ASP A 284 -9.16 -0.95 -5.21
C ASP A 284 -9.75 0.26 -4.47
N TYR A 285 -9.57 1.49 -4.98
CA TYR A 285 -9.97 2.73 -4.31
C TYR A 285 -11.43 2.75 -3.88
N ASP A 286 -12.34 2.38 -4.79
CA ASP A 286 -13.78 2.49 -4.49
C ASP A 286 -14.21 1.52 -3.39
N ASP A 287 -13.72 0.27 -3.43
CA ASP A 287 -14.02 -0.75 -2.42
C ASP A 287 -13.30 -0.47 -1.08
N ARG A 288 -12.09 0.09 -1.13
CA ARG A 288 -11.39 0.55 0.08
C ARG A 288 -12.13 1.70 0.76
N ASN A 289 -12.64 2.66 -0.01
CA ASN A 289 -13.47 3.73 0.54
C ASN A 289 -14.83 3.20 1.06
N ALA A 290 -15.40 2.18 0.43
CA ALA A 290 -16.59 1.50 0.93
C ALA A 290 -16.32 0.78 2.27
N LEU A 291 -15.16 0.12 2.40
CA LEU A 291 -14.69 -0.47 3.65
C LEU A 291 -14.53 0.59 4.75
N TYR A 292 -13.95 1.76 4.46
CA TYR A 292 -13.88 2.85 5.43
C TYR A 292 -15.26 3.41 5.80
N SER A 293 -16.16 3.56 4.83
CA SER A 293 -17.54 3.96 5.10
C SER A 293 -18.28 2.98 6.01
N MET A 294 -18.03 1.68 5.85
CA MET A 294 -18.59 0.64 6.72
C MET A 294 -18.24 0.87 8.19
N ARG A 295 -17.03 1.35 8.50
CA ARG A 295 -16.62 1.67 9.87
C ARG A 295 -17.46 2.80 10.49
N PHE A 296 -17.86 3.80 9.71
CA PHE A 296 -18.76 4.88 10.16
C PHE A 296 -20.23 4.42 10.23
N ASN A 297 -20.65 3.49 9.36
CA ASN A 297 -21.99 2.89 9.45
C ASN A 297 -22.12 1.97 10.67
N LEU A 298 -21.06 1.23 11.03
CA LEU A 298 -21.00 0.48 12.29
C LEU A 298 -21.11 1.41 13.50
N GLN A 299 -20.45 2.55 13.48
CA GLN A 299 -20.60 3.56 14.53
C GLN A 299 -22.04 4.09 14.62
N ALA A 300 -22.66 4.44 13.49
CA ALA A 300 -24.06 4.87 13.47
C ALA A 300 -25.01 3.79 14.02
N ALA A 301 -24.78 2.52 13.67
CA ALA A 301 -25.55 1.39 14.21
C ALA A 301 -25.40 1.22 15.74
N ALA A 302 -24.21 1.50 16.30
CA ALA A 302 -23.98 1.45 17.74
C ALA A 302 -24.56 2.68 18.48
N LEU A 303 -24.56 3.87 17.86
CA LEU A 303 -25.19 5.07 18.41
C LEU A 303 -26.72 4.97 18.41
N PHE A 304 -27.28 4.37 17.36
CA PHE A 304 -28.73 4.28 17.14
C PHE A 304 -29.16 2.81 16.96
N PRO A 305 -29.09 1.98 18.02
CA PRO A 305 -29.34 0.54 17.92
C PRO A 305 -30.77 0.19 17.46
N ASP A 306 -31.74 1.09 17.71
CA ASP A 306 -33.13 0.93 17.27
C ASP A 306 -33.32 1.18 15.76
N VAL A 307 -32.33 1.74 15.07
CA VAL A 307 -32.37 2.03 13.62
C VAL A 307 -31.71 0.88 12.86
N THR A 308 -32.48 -0.15 12.55
CA THR A 308 -31.96 -1.41 11.96
C THR A 308 -31.29 -1.24 10.60
N SER A 309 -31.68 -0.21 9.84
CA SER A 309 -31.13 0.06 8.50
C SER A 309 -29.61 0.24 8.48
N PHE A 310 -28.99 0.65 9.59
CA PHE A 310 -27.53 0.73 9.66
C PHE A 310 -26.86 -0.65 9.69
N ARG A 311 -27.37 -1.59 10.52
CA ARG A 311 -26.88 -2.98 10.56
C ARG A 311 -27.16 -3.69 9.24
N GLU A 312 -28.33 -3.46 8.63
CA GLU A 312 -28.67 -4.00 7.32
C GLU A 312 -27.68 -3.53 6.25
N SER A 313 -27.44 -2.22 6.16
CA SER A 313 -26.49 -1.64 5.19
C SER A 313 -25.06 -2.16 5.36
N VAL A 314 -24.58 -2.31 6.61
CA VAL A 314 -23.27 -2.89 6.87
C VAL A 314 -23.21 -4.36 6.41
N THR A 315 -24.24 -5.14 6.74
CA THR A 315 -24.32 -6.57 6.38
C THR A 315 -24.30 -6.76 4.86
N ASP A 316 -25.07 -5.96 4.13
CA ASP A 316 -25.13 -6.03 2.67
C ASP A 316 -23.79 -5.67 2.02
N GLU A 317 -23.11 -4.65 2.55
CA GLU A 317 -21.80 -4.23 2.06
C GLU A 317 -20.72 -5.29 2.35
N MET A 318 -20.76 -5.94 3.53
CA MET A 318 -19.88 -7.09 3.83
C MET A 318 -20.10 -8.23 2.83
N LYS A 319 -21.36 -8.62 2.58
CA LYS A 319 -21.70 -9.69 1.61
C LYS A 319 -21.19 -9.36 0.21
N ARG A 320 -21.36 -8.11 -0.23
CA ARG A 320 -20.87 -7.62 -1.54
C ARG A 320 -19.35 -7.78 -1.65
N LEU A 321 -18.61 -7.30 -0.66
CA LEU A 321 -17.14 -7.35 -0.67
C LEU A 321 -16.61 -8.79 -0.55
N ILE A 322 -17.22 -9.61 0.31
CA ILE A 322 -16.85 -11.03 0.44
C ILE A 322 -17.08 -11.78 -0.88
N ALA A 323 -18.20 -11.53 -1.55
CA ALA A 323 -18.48 -12.13 -2.85
C ALA A 323 -17.51 -11.67 -3.95
N LYS A 324 -17.03 -10.41 -3.88
CA LYS A 324 -16.04 -9.86 -4.82
C LYS A 324 -14.63 -10.39 -4.58
N TYR A 325 -14.27 -10.67 -3.33
CA TYR A 325 -12.91 -11.09 -2.92
C TYR A 325 -12.90 -12.45 -2.19
N PRO A 326 -13.38 -13.53 -2.82
CA PRO A 326 -13.62 -14.81 -2.14
C PRO A 326 -12.35 -15.51 -1.64
N GLY A 327 -11.20 -15.33 -2.30
CA GLY A 327 -9.89 -15.84 -1.85
C GLY A 327 -8.94 -14.77 -1.32
N GLY A 328 -9.45 -13.58 -0.99
CA GLY A 328 -8.72 -12.61 -0.17
C GLY A 328 -7.39 -12.13 -0.76
N TYR A 329 -6.42 -11.87 0.12
CA TYR A 329 -5.11 -11.36 -0.27
C TYR A 329 -4.27 -12.42 -1.02
N GLU A 330 -4.51 -13.69 -0.75
CA GLU A 330 -3.85 -14.82 -1.41
C GLU A 330 -4.13 -14.80 -2.92
N ASP A 331 -5.41 -14.70 -3.33
CA ASP A 331 -5.78 -14.56 -4.74
C ASP A 331 -5.12 -13.32 -5.38
N TYR A 332 -5.01 -12.20 -4.64
CA TYR A 332 -4.33 -11.00 -5.14
C TYR A 332 -2.86 -11.26 -5.43
N MET A 333 -2.17 -11.94 -4.52
CA MET A 333 -0.78 -12.31 -4.69
C MET A 333 -0.58 -13.26 -5.87
N GLU A 334 -1.44 -14.27 -6.02
CA GLU A 334 -1.42 -15.18 -7.18
C GLU A 334 -1.54 -14.43 -8.51
N ASN A 335 -2.47 -13.47 -8.57
CA ASN A 335 -2.73 -12.70 -9.77
C ASN A 335 -1.61 -11.71 -10.12
N THR A 336 -0.85 -11.23 -9.13
CA THR A 336 0.14 -10.14 -9.32
C THR A 336 1.60 -10.59 -9.24
N SER A 337 1.88 -11.74 -8.63
CA SER A 337 3.25 -12.21 -8.36
C SER A 337 3.77 -13.23 -9.37
N VAL A 338 2.91 -13.74 -10.26
CA VAL A 338 3.25 -14.77 -11.25
C VAL A 338 3.15 -14.20 -12.67
N GLY A 339 4.30 -14.02 -13.31
CA GLY A 339 4.42 -13.69 -14.72
C GLY A 339 4.75 -14.90 -15.60
N LEU A 340 4.78 -14.68 -16.91
CA LEU A 340 5.17 -15.69 -17.90
C LEU A 340 6.56 -15.38 -18.46
N GLY A 341 7.49 -16.31 -18.31
CA GLY A 341 8.78 -16.26 -19.00
C GLY A 341 8.67 -16.73 -20.47
N THR A 342 9.15 -15.92 -21.42
CA THR A 342 9.05 -16.22 -22.88
C THR A 342 10.33 -16.75 -23.52
N PHE A 343 11.42 -16.90 -22.76
CA PHE A 343 12.66 -17.50 -23.27
C PHE A 343 12.45 -18.97 -23.70
N ARG A 344 13.00 -19.34 -24.86
CA ARG A 344 12.86 -20.69 -25.42
C ARG A 344 14.17 -21.48 -25.56
N GLY A 345 15.32 -20.86 -25.35
CA GLY A 345 16.62 -21.50 -25.58
C GLY A 345 16.67 -22.19 -26.94
N ASP A 346 17.16 -23.42 -26.96
CA ASP A 346 17.37 -24.20 -28.20
C ASP A 346 16.06 -24.77 -28.79
N ALA A 347 14.91 -24.62 -28.10
CA ALA A 347 13.62 -25.15 -28.56
C ALA A 347 12.95 -24.28 -29.67
N GLY A 348 13.47 -23.07 -29.93
CA GLY A 348 12.94 -22.16 -30.95
C GLY A 348 11.65 -21.43 -30.58
N ASN A 349 11.26 -20.45 -31.41
CA ASN A 349 10.23 -19.45 -31.09
C ASN A 349 8.81 -19.77 -31.62
N ALA A 350 8.63 -20.88 -32.35
CA ALA A 350 7.40 -21.17 -33.11
C ALA A 350 6.09 -21.16 -32.28
N SER A 351 6.15 -21.48 -30.98
CA SER A 351 4.98 -21.54 -30.10
C SER A 351 4.82 -20.32 -29.15
N VAL A 352 5.66 -19.29 -29.28
CA VAL A 352 5.66 -18.14 -28.34
C VAL A 352 4.33 -17.39 -28.38
N LYS A 353 3.86 -17.01 -29.57
CA LYS A 353 2.60 -16.28 -29.74
C LYS A 353 1.42 -17.00 -29.10
N GLU A 354 1.22 -18.26 -29.44
CA GLU A 354 0.12 -19.08 -28.91
C GLU A 354 0.23 -19.26 -27.39
N THR A 355 1.44 -19.46 -26.86
CA THR A 355 1.65 -19.57 -25.41
C THR A 355 1.26 -18.28 -24.68
N VAL A 356 1.64 -17.12 -25.22
CA VAL A 356 1.32 -15.82 -24.60
C VAL A 356 -0.18 -15.57 -24.64
N LEU A 357 -0.85 -15.87 -25.75
CA LEU A 357 -2.32 -15.80 -25.84
C LEU A 357 -3.00 -16.70 -24.81
N ASN A 358 -2.55 -17.95 -24.67
CA ASN A 358 -3.10 -18.88 -23.69
C ASN A 358 -2.82 -18.41 -22.27
N ALA A 359 -1.65 -17.87 -21.97
CA ALA A 359 -1.35 -17.31 -20.65
C ALA A 359 -2.27 -16.12 -20.32
N LEU A 360 -2.46 -15.19 -21.25
CA LEU A 360 -3.36 -14.05 -21.07
C LEU A 360 -4.82 -14.52 -20.82
N ARG A 361 -5.27 -15.54 -21.55
CA ARG A 361 -6.58 -16.21 -21.32
C ARG A 361 -6.67 -16.88 -19.95
N CYS A 362 -5.59 -17.51 -19.51
CA CYS A 362 -5.48 -18.12 -18.18
C CYS A 362 -5.28 -17.10 -17.04
N GLY A 363 -5.36 -15.79 -17.31
CA GLY A 363 -5.32 -14.73 -16.28
C GLY A 363 -3.93 -14.16 -15.99
N TYR A 364 -2.88 -14.56 -16.72
CA TYR A 364 -1.58 -13.88 -16.59
C TYR A 364 -1.71 -12.42 -17.03
N ARG A 365 -1.04 -11.53 -16.30
CA ARG A 365 -0.96 -10.10 -16.64
C ARG A 365 0.48 -9.59 -16.71
N HIS A 366 1.47 -10.40 -16.40
CA HIS A 366 2.88 -10.04 -16.55
C HIS A 366 3.58 -10.95 -17.55
N ILE A 367 4.14 -10.38 -18.62
CA ILE A 367 4.88 -11.09 -19.66
C ILE A 367 6.34 -10.64 -19.65
N ASP A 368 7.25 -11.56 -19.33
CA ASP A 368 8.70 -11.34 -19.37
C ASP A 368 9.29 -11.76 -20.71
N ASN A 369 9.90 -10.79 -21.41
CA ASN A 369 10.63 -10.97 -22.67
C ASN A 369 12.02 -10.30 -22.57
N ALA A 370 12.83 -10.41 -23.61
CA ALA A 370 14.04 -9.66 -23.87
C ALA A 370 14.28 -9.56 -25.37
N SER A 371 14.88 -8.46 -25.83
CA SER A 371 15.32 -8.30 -27.23
C SER A 371 16.18 -9.48 -27.73
N ALA A 372 17.02 -10.03 -26.86
CA ALA A 372 17.90 -11.16 -27.15
C ALA A 372 17.15 -12.49 -27.43
N TYR A 373 15.86 -12.61 -27.09
CA TYR A 373 15.10 -13.85 -27.30
C TYR A 373 14.63 -14.01 -28.75
N GLY A 374 14.63 -12.91 -29.52
CA GLY A 374 14.25 -12.93 -30.93
C GLY A 374 12.78 -13.27 -31.19
N ASN A 375 11.90 -13.01 -30.22
CA ASN A 375 10.45 -13.30 -30.29
C ASN A 375 9.56 -12.14 -29.80
N GLU A 376 10.10 -10.93 -29.70
CA GLU A 376 9.33 -9.75 -29.31
C GLU A 376 8.14 -9.49 -30.24
N GLN A 377 8.28 -9.81 -31.53
CA GLN A 377 7.17 -9.71 -32.49
C GLN A 377 6.01 -10.66 -32.14
N ASP A 378 6.32 -11.92 -31.82
CA ASP A 378 5.31 -12.92 -31.45
C ASP A 378 4.54 -12.51 -30.18
N VAL A 379 5.23 -11.94 -29.21
CA VAL A 379 4.63 -11.41 -27.97
C VAL A 379 3.74 -10.20 -28.28
N GLY A 380 4.22 -9.26 -29.10
CA GLY A 380 3.43 -8.09 -29.50
C GLY A 380 2.15 -8.45 -30.23
N GLU A 381 2.23 -9.40 -31.18
CA GLU A 381 1.07 -9.93 -31.87
C GLU A 381 0.08 -10.61 -30.92
N ALA A 382 0.56 -11.40 -29.97
CA ALA A 382 -0.27 -12.05 -28.96
C ALA A 382 -1.01 -11.05 -28.05
N ILE A 383 -0.31 -10.02 -27.56
CA ILE A 383 -0.92 -8.97 -26.73
C ILE A 383 -2.03 -8.27 -27.51
N LYS A 384 -1.74 -7.85 -28.74
CA LYS A 384 -2.72 -7.19 -29.61
C LYS A 384 -3.94 -8.08 -29.90
N GLU A 385 -3.71 -9.35 -30.21
CA GLU A 385 -4.77 -10.32 -30.52
C GLU A 385 -5.59 -10.71 -29.27
N SER A 386 -5.03 -10.58 -28.06
CA SER A 386 -5.75 -10.88 -26.81
C SER A 386 -6.97 -9.99 -26.57
N GLY A 387 -6.97 -8.76 -27.09
CA GLY A 387 -8.02 -7.76 -26.86
C GLY A 387 -8.08 -7.19 -25.44
N ILE A 388 -7.17 -7.57 -24.55
CA ILE A 388 -7.07 -7.01 -23.19
C ILE A 388 -6.51 -5.58 -23.29
N PRO A 389 -7.07 -4.59 -22.56
CA PRO A 389 -6.52 -3.25 -22.51
C PRO A 389 -5.02 -3.25 -22.17
N ARG A 390 -4.23 -2.45 -22.89
CA ARG A 390 -2.76 -2.47 -22.79
C ARG A 390 -2.30 -2.14 -21.37
N GLU A 391 -3.00 -1.24 -20.70
CA GLU A 391 -2.76 -0.81 -19.32
C GLU A 391 -2.92 -1.92 -18.28
N GLU A 392 -3.64 -3.01 -18.60
CA GLU A 392 -3.79 -4.17 -17.72
C GLU A 392 -2.64 -5.18 -17.83
N ILE A 393 -1.78 -5.08 -18.85
CA ILE A 393 -0.69 -6.03 -19.10
C ILE A 393 0.65 -5.38 -18.77
N ILE A 394 1.39 -5.96 -17.83
CA ILE A 394 2.78 -5.62 -17.55
C ILE A 394 3.67 -6.32 -18.59
N VAL A 395 4.40 -5.54 -19.37
CA VAL A 395 5.38 -6.07 -20.33
C VAL A 395 6.79 -5.72 -19.87
N THR A 396 7.63 -6.74 -19.68
CA THR A 396 9.06 -6.59 -19.41
C THR A 396 9.87 -6.93 -20.66
N THR A 397 10.80 -6.05 -21.04
CA THR A 397 11.87 -6.39 -22.01
C THR A 397 13.23 -5.93 -21.49
N LYS A 398 14.31 -6.30 -22.19
CA LYS A 398 15.68 -6.13 -21.68
C LYS A 398 16.65 -5.62 -22.74
N LEU A 399 17.53 -4.70 -22.32
CA LEU A 399 18.66 -4.17 -23.06
C LEU A 399 19.75 -5.25 -23.17
N ALA A 400 20.08 -5.65 -24.40
CA ALA A 400 21.11 -6.65 -24.65
C ALA A 400 22.53 -6.07 -24.52
N GLN A 401 23.52 -6.92 -24.23
CA GLN A 401 24.89 -6.50 -23.87
C GLN A 401 25.63 -5.68 -24.94
N THR A 402 25.26 -5.79 -26.22
CA THR A 402 25.86 -4.99 -27.31
C THR A 402 25.29 -3.57 -27.40
N TRP A 403 24.28 -3.24 -26.58
CA TRP A 403 23.57 -1.96 -26.63
C TRP A 403 23.82 -1.10 -25.38
N HIS A 404 24.81 -1.43 -24.56
CA HIS A 404 25.09 -0.69 -23.32
C HIS A 404 25.68 0.72 -23.52
N GLY A 405 26.06 1.07 -24.75
CA GLY A 405 26.57 2.41 -25.04
C GLY A 405 25.48 3.47 -24.87
N ALA A 406 25.73 4.50 -24.07
CA ALA A 406 24.73 5.51 -23.69
C ALA A 406 24.01 6.23 -24.85
N SER A 407 24.58 6.23 -26.06
CA SER A 407 23.94 6.77 -27.28
C SER A 407 22.99 5.79 -27.97
N ASP A 408 22.96 4.54 -27.54
CA ASP A 408 22.29 3.43 -28.23
C ASP A 408 21.07 2.87 -27.50
N ASP A 409 20.93 3.10 -26.19
CA ASP A 409 19.84 2.59 -25.34
C ASP A 409 18.45 2.95 -25.89
N GLU A 410 18.25 4.21 -26.30
CA GLU A 410 16.97 4.65 -26.86
C GLU A 410 16.66 3.96 -28.18
N ARG A 411 17.68 3.78 -29.04
CA ARG A 411 17.55 3.06 -30.30
C ARG A 411 17.25 1.57 -30.07
N ALA A 412 17.81 0.99 -29.02
CA ALA A 412 17.55 -0.39 -28.61
C ALA A 412 16.08 -0.54 -28.17
N LEU A 413 15.59 0.34 -27.29
CA LEU A 413 14.22 0.29 -26.82
C LEU A 413 13.22 0.60 -27.94
N ASP A 414 13.49 1.56 -28.82
CA ASP A 414 12.63 1.87 -29.97
C ASP A 414 12.47 0.66 -30.91
N ARG A 415 13.56 -0.11 -31.09
CA ARG A 415 13.50 -1.35 -31.84
C ARG A 415 12.61 -2.38 -31.14
N SER A 416 12.75 -2.57 -29.83
CA SER A 416 11.89 -3.47 -29.06
C SER A 416 10.42 -3.05 -29.08
N LEU A 417 10.12 -1.76 -28.86
CA LEU A 417 8.77 -1.19 -28.95
C LEU A 417 8.13 -1.44 -30.31
N LYS A 418 8.90 -1.27 -31.39
CA LYS A 418 8.43 -1.58 -32.75
C LYS A 418 8.06 -3.05 -32.93
N PHE A 419 8.87 -3.99 -32.45
CA PHE A 419 8.56 -5.41 -32.54
C PHE A 419 7.36 -5.79 -31.65
N LEU A 420 7.34 -5.29 -30.41
CA LEU A 420 6.24 -5.49 -29.47
C LEU A 420 4.94 -4.80 -29.93
N GLN A 421 5.00 -3.86 -30.87
CA GLN A 421 3.86 -3.03 -31.30
C GLN A 421 3.26 -2.21 -30.14
N LEU A 422 4.13 -1.64 -29.29
CA LEU A 422 3.75 -0.88 -28.10
C LEU A 422 4.34 0.52 -28.13
N ASP A 423 3.67 1.47 -27.48
CA ASP A 423 4.19 2.83 -27.27
C ASP A 423 5.14 2.90 -26.06
N TYR A 424 4.96 1.99 -25.09
CA TYR A 424 5.79 1.87 -23.90
C TYR A 424 5.91 0.42 -23.42
N VAL A 425 6.96 0.13 -22.64
CA VAL A 425 7.07 -1.07 -21.80
C VAL A 425 6.90 -0.71 -20.33
N ASP A 426 6.37 -1.63 -19.52
CA ASP A 426 6.16 -1.37 -18.10
C ASP A 426 7.49 -1.45 -17.35
N ILE A 427 8.36 -2.40 -17.72
CA ILE A 427 9.67 -2.60 -17.10
C ILE A 427 10.73 -2.81 -18.19
N TYR A 428 11.79 -2.00 -18.17
CA TYR A 428 12.97 -2.19 -19.03
C TYR A 428 14.21 -2.54 -18.22
N LEU A 429 14.83 -3.69 -18.49
CA LEU A 429 15.95 -4.20 -17.68
C LEU A 429 17.29 -4.14 -18.40
N MET A 430 18.36 -3.78 -17.68
CA MET A 430 19.72 -4.11 -18.13
C MET A 430 19.93 -5.62 -17.98
N HIS A 431 20.05 -6.35 -19.08
CA HIS A 431 19.92 -7.81 -19.06
C HIS A 431 21.07 -8.51 -18.31
N PHE A 432 22.29 -7.97 -18.42
CA PHE A 432 23.47 -8.47 -17.71
C PHE A 432 24.34 -7.29 -17.29
N PRO A 433 25.18 -7.42 -16.25
CA PRO A 433 26.04 -6.34 -15.78
C PRO A 433 27.36 -6.17 -16.57
N HIS A 434 27.39 -6.56 -17.84
CA HIS A 434 28.59 -6.50 -18.68
C HIS A 434 28.22 -6.24 -20.13
N ALA A 435 29.16 -5.67 -20.88
CA ALA A 435 28.98 -5.26 -22.26
C ALA A 435 29.80 -6.14 -23.22
N TYR A 436 29.24 -6.38 -24.40
CA TYR A 436 29.96 -6.99 -25.52
C TYR A 436 30.35 -5.91 -26.53
N SER A 437 31.50 -6.07 -27.17
CA SER A 437 31.90 -5.18 -28.25
C SER A 437 30.90 -5.28 -29.42
N PRO A 438 30.27 -4.16 -29.81
CA PRO A 438 29.27 -4.16 -30.88
C PRO A 438 29.93 -4.18 -32.27
N GLY A 439 29.38 -4.98 -33.16
CA GLY A 439 29.67 -4.97 -34.60
C GLY A 439 28.87 -3.88 -35.34
N PRO A 440 29.01 -3.78 -36.68
CA PRO A 440 28.40 -2.71 -37.48
C PRO A 440 26.87 -2.57 -37.37
N ASP A 441 26.16 -3.65 -37.05
CA ASP A 441 24.71 -3.73 -36.86
C ASP A 441 24.30 -4.00 -35.39
N ASN A 442 25.21 -3.72 -34.45
CA ASN A 442 25.12 -4.11 -33.03
C ASN A 442 25.01 -5.63 -32.80
N SER A 443 25.45 -6.45 -33.76
CA SER A 443 25.77 -7.85 -33.53
C SER A 443 26.95 -7.99 -32.55
N THR A 444 27.06 -9.13 -31.89
CA THR A 444 28.18 -9.42 -31.00
C THR A 444 29.44 -9.75 -31.81
N ILE A 445 30.51 -8.98 -31.63
CA ILE A 445 31.83 -9.39 -32.12
C ILE A 445 32.28 -10.62 -31.31
N ARG A 446 32.79 -11.64 -32.00
CA ARG A 446 33.23 -12.90 -31.40
C ARG A 446 34.67 -13.22 -31.75
N HIS A 447 35.37 -13.85 -30.81
CA HIS A 447 36.65 -14.50 -31.05
C HIS A 447 36.48 -15.72 -31.98
N PRO A 448 37.56 -16.23 -32.60
CA PRO A 448 37.50 -17.43 -33.46
C PRO A 448 36.94 -18.69 -32.77
N ASN A 449 37.03 -18.77 -31.44
CA ASN A 449 36.45 -19.86 -30.63
C ASN A 449 34.94 -19.68 -30.34
N GLY A 450 34.30 -18.65 -30.91
CA GLY A 450 32.88 -18.35 -30.75
C GLY A 450 32.51 -17.55 -29.50
N LYS A 451 33.45 -17.31 -28.56
CA LYS A 451 33.20 -16.50 -27.36
C LYS A 451 33.06 -15.01 -27.72
N PRO A 452 32.20 -14.26 -27.01
CA PRO A 452 32.04 -12.82 -27.24
C PRO A 452 33.33 -12.07 -26.90
N VAL A 453 33.60 -10.99 -27.61
CA VAL A 453 34.61 -10.00 -27.21
C VAL A 453 33.97 -9.06 -26.18
N ILE A 454 34.62 -8.92 -25.03
CA ILE A 454 34.13 -8.05 -23.95
C ILE A 454 34.54 -6.61 -24.22
N ASP A 455 33.58 -5.69 -24.07
CA ASP A 455 33.87 -4.27 -23.98
C ASP A 455 34.19 -3.95 -22.52
N TYR A 456 35.48 -3.93 -22.19
CA TYR A 456 35.96 -3.72 -20.81
C TYR A 456 35.56 -2.35 -20.27
N GLU A 457 35.71 -1.29 -21.07
CA GLU A 457 35.42 0.08 -20.65
C GLU A 457 33.94 0.23 -20.30
N MET A 458 33.05 -0.26 -21.18
CA MET A 458 31.62 -0.20 -20.93
C MET A 458 31.19 -1.12 -19.78
N SER A 459 31.83 -2.29 -19.65
CA SER A 459 31.57 -3.21 -18.54
C SER A 459 31.95 -2.63 -17.18
N TRP A 460 33.05 -1.88 -17.08
CA TRP A 460 33.43 -1.19 -15.83
C TRP A 460 32.49 -0.01 -15.49
N ASN A 461 31.83 0.53 -16.52
CA ASN A 461 31.08 1.78 -16.50
C ASN A 461 29.57 1.59 -16.77
N TYR A 462 28.98 0.46 -16.37
CA TYR A 462 27.54 0.19 -16.54
C TYR A 462 26.62 1.25 -15.89
N THR A 463 27.12 2.07 -14.97
CA THR A 463 26.37 3.21 -14.41
C THR A 463 26.07 4.29 -15.46
N PHE A 464 26.86 4.39 -16.54
CA PHE A 464 26.56 5.28 -17.66
C PHE A 464 25.40 4.75 -18.51
N THR A 465 25.33 3.44 -18.72
CA THR A 465 24.15 2.79 -19.32
C THR A 465 22.91 3.04 -18.45
N TRP A 466 23.03 2.90 -17.13
CA TRP A 466 21.91 3.21 -16.23
C TRP A 466 21.41 4.65 -16.38
N ALA A 467 22.31 5.63 -16.37
CA ALA A 467 21.96 7.04 -16.55
C ALA A 467 21.30 7.34 -17.91
N ALA A 468 21.56 6.52 -18.94
CA ALA A 468 20.86 6.60 -20.21
C ALA A 468 19.47 5.95 -20.14
N MET A 469 19.33 4.82 -19.46
CA MET A 469 18.03 4.18 -19.17
C MET A 469 17.09 5.08 -18.36
N GLU A 470 17.59 5.86 -17.40
CA GLU A 470 16.79 6.82 -16.61
C GLU A 470 16.05 7.83 -17.52
N LYS A 471 16.71 8.30 -18.59
CA LYS A 471 16.11 9.22 -19.56
C LYS A 471 14.97 8.58 -20.36
N LEU A 472 14.92 7.25 -20.46
CA LEU A 472 13.82 6.53 -21.14
C LEU A 472 12.54 6.57 -20.30
N VAL A 473 12.68 6.66 -18.97
CA VAL A 473 11.55 6.88 -18.05
C VAL A 473 11.03 8.31 -18.17
N GLU A 474 11.91 9.30 -18.18
CA GLU A 474 11.54 10.71 -18.38
C GLU A 474 10.79 10.93 -19.71
N LYS A 475 11.14 10.16 -20.74
CA LYS A 475 10.49 10.18 -22.06
C LYS A 475 9.20 9.34 -22.14
N GLY A 476 8.84 8.62 -21.08
CA GLY A 476 7.65 7.76 -21.03
C GLY A 476 7.74 6.47 -21.87
N LYS A 477 8.93 6.12 -22.41
CA LYS A 477 9.12 4.89 -23.21
C LYS A 477 9.19 3.63 -22.34
N ALA A 478 9.62 3.78 -21.10
CA ALA A 478 9.53 2.75 -20.06
C ALA A 478 8.85 3.37 -18.83
N LYS A 479 7.86 2.71 -18.23
CA LYS A 479 7.28 3.18 -16.96
C LYS A 479 8.25 3.02 -15.80
N SER A 480 9.07 1.98 -15.84
CA SER A 480 10.08 1.69 -14.83
C SER A 480 11.28 0.99 -15.44
N ILE A 481 12.42 1.10 -14.75
CA ILE A 481 13.68 0.47 -15.14
C ILE A 481 14.22 -0.40 -14.01
N GLY A 482 14.99 -1.42 -14.38
CA GLY A 482 15.60 -2.35 -13.45
C GLY A 482 16.83 -3.03 -14.03
N VAL A 483 17.36 -3.99 -13.30
CA VAL A 483 18.55 -4.75 -13.68
C VAL A 483 18.27 -6.25 -13.66
N SER A 484 19.16 -7.02 -14.28
CA SER A 484 19.11 -8.48 -14.23
C SER A 484 20.52 -9.06 -14.09
N ASN A 485 20.63 -10.11 -13.28
CA ASN A 485 21.88 -10.81 -12.97
C ASN A 485 22.91 -9.94 -12.23
N PHE A 486 22.46 -8.94 -11.47
CA PHE A 486 23.32 -8.12 -10.61
C PHE A 486 23.48 -8.77 -9.22
N ASN A 487 24.71 -8.82 -8.72
CA ASN A 487 25.06 -9.21 -7.36
C ASN A 487 24.97 -7.99 -6.40
N ILE A 488 25.27 -8.18 -5.11
CA ILE A 488 25.20 -7.09 -4.12
C ILE A 488 26.25 -6.01 -4.41
N LEU A 489 27.48 -6.40 -4.76
CA LEU A 489 28.56 -5.46 -5.04
C LEU A 489 28.22 -4.47 -6.17
N LYS A 490 27.63 -4.95 -7.27
CA LYS A 490 27.18 -4.08 -8.37
C LYS A 490 25.97 -3.23 -8.01
N LEU A 491 25.01 -3.78 -7.27
CA LEU A 491 23.86 -2.99 -6.83
C LEU A 491 24.30 -1.83 -5.93
N LYS A 492 25.22 -2.07 -4.99
CA LYS A 492 25.77 -0.99 -4.15
C LYS A 492 26.39 0.12 -4.98
N LYS A 493 27.29 -0.23 -5.92
CA LYS A 493 27.89 0.76 -6.83
C LYS A 493 26.83 1.47 -7.68
N LEU A 494 25.80 0.78 -8.16
CA LEU A 494 24.72 1.42 -8.92
C LEU A 494 23.94 2.45 -8.10
N LEU A 495 23.57 2.08 -6.87
CA LEU A 495 22.77 2.91 -5.96
C LEU A 495 23.49 4.20 -5.54
N GLU A 496 24.82 4.25 -5.59
CA GLU A 496 25.58 5.48 -5.33
C GLU A 496 25.32 6.57 -6.37
N PHE A 497 24.93 6.21 -7.61
CA PHE A 497 24.77 7.15 -8.72
C PHE A 497 23.34 7.24 -9.26
N ALA A 498 22.50 6.23 -9.02
CA ALA A 498 21.15 6.16 -9.53
C ALA A 498 20.27 7.29 -8.97
N LYS A 499 19.66 8.07 -9.86
CA LYS A 499 18.60 9.04 -9.52
C LYS A 499 17.25 8.36 -9.41
N ILE A 500 17.00 7.40 -10.31
CA ILE A 500 15.87 6.47 -10.24
C ILE A 500 16.46 5.14 -9.79
N PRO A 501 16.21 4.69 -8.55
CA PRO A 501 16.69 3.38 -8.11
C PRO A 501 16.05 2.26 -8.96
N PRO A 502 16.75 1.14 -9.18
CA PRO A 502 16.18 0.02 -9.94
C PRO A 502 14.94 -0.52 -9.23
N LEU A 503 13.81 -0.57 -9.96
CA LEU A 503 12.56 -1.12 -9.42
C LEU A 503 12.73 -2.61 -9.08
N VAL A 504 13.48 -3.33 -9.90
CA VAL A 504 13.63 -4.78 -9.81
C VAL A 504 15.04 -5.24 -10.16
N ASN A 505 15.52 -6.28 -9.47
CA ASN A 505 16.64 -7.10 -9.88
C ASN A 505 16.13 -8.51 -10.25
N GLN A 506 16.16 -8.85 -11.54
CA GLN A 506 15.75 -10.17 -12.02
C GLN A 506 16.93 -11.14 -12.00
N VAL A 507 16.86 -12.21 -11.21
CA VAL A 507 17.98 -13.12 -10.95
C VAL A 507 17.55 -14.59 -10.94
N GLU A 508 18.52 -15.49 -11.12
CA GLU A 508 18.27 -16.93 -10.98
C GLU A 508 17.95 -17.25 -9.52
N LEU A 509 16.76 -17.77 -9.24
CA LEU A 509 16.39 -18.05 -7.85
C LEU A 509 15.43 -19.23 -7.78
N HIS A 510 15.82 -20.23 -6.99
CA HIS A 510 15.07 -21.46 -6.77
C HIS A 510 15.57 -22.16 -5.48
N PRO A 511 14.99 -23.27 -5.01
CA PRO A 511 15.39 -23.89 -3.74
C PRO A 511 16.88 -24.26 -3.61
N TYR A 512 17.56 -24.58 -4.72
CA TYR A 512 19.01 -24.85 -4.72
C TYR A 512 19.89 -23.60 -4.87
N LEU A 513 19.29 -22.43 -5.02
CA LEU A 513 19.97 -21.12 -5.09
C LEU A 513 19.04 -20.06 -4.49
N PRO A 514 18.84 -20.08 -3.16
CA PRO A 514 17.83 -19.26 -2.50
C PRO A 514 18.16 -17.77 -2.48
N GLN A 515 19.44 -17.41 -2.68
CA GLN A 515 19.96 -16.04 -2.71
C GLN A 515 19.55 -15.20 -1.49
N VAL A 516 19.72 -15.76 -0.29
CA VAL A 516 19.24 -15.17 0.98
C VAL A 516 19.75 -13.74 1.16
N ASP A 517 21.06 -13.53 1.05
CA ASP A 517 21.68 -12.23 1.31
C ASP A 517 21.29 -11.19 0.25
N LEU A 518 21.22 -11.59 -1.02
CA LEU A 518 20.81 -10.71 -2.11
C LEU A 518 19.34 -10.27 -1.97
N VAL A 519 18.44 -11.21 -1.65
CA VAL A 519 17.01 -10.90 -1.42
C VAL A 519 16.85 -9.96 -0.24
N HIS A 520 17.57 -10.23 0.86
CA HIS A 520 17.56 -9.35 2.03
C HIS A 520 18.05 -7.94 1.68
N PHE A 521 19.18 -7.83 0.99
CA PHE A 521 19.73 -6.56 0.55
C PHE A 521 18.75 -5.79 -0.36
N CYS A 522 18.21 -6.45 -1.40
CA CYS A 522 17.26 -5.82 -2.31
C CYS A 522 16.02 -5.29 -1.54
N THR A 523 15.49 -6.09 -0.61
CA THR A 523 14.33 -5.71 0.22
C THR A 523 14.62 -4.46 1.05
N GLN A 524 15.80 -4.38 1.69
CA GLN A 524 16.21 -3.20 2.46
C GLN A 524 16.37 -1.93 1.62
N GLN A 525 16.71 -2.08 0.33
CA GLN A 525 16.88 -0.97 -0.60
C GLN A 525 15.59 -0.63 -1.36
N GLY A 526 14.46 -1.29 -1.07
CA GLY A 526 13.20 -1.10 -1.81
C GLY A 526 13.23 -1.65 -3.24
N ILE A 527 14.15 -2.58 -3.55
CA ILE A 527 14.30 -3.22 -4.86
C ILE A 527 13.54 -4.55 -4.84
N HIS A 528 12.63 -4.75 -5.80
CA HIS A 528 11.97 -6.05 -5.96
C HIS A 528 12.93 -7.11 -6.50
N VAL A 529 12.71 -8.37 -6.11
CA VAL A 529 13.39 -9.51 -6.72
C VAL A 529 12.41 -10.22 -7.64
N MET A 530 12.86 -10.53 -8.85
CA MET A 530 12.12 -11.36 -9.80
C MET A 530 12.93 -12.61 -10.13
N ALA A 531 12.41 -13.78 -9.76
CA ALA A 531 13.04 -15.06 -9.99
C ALA A 531 12.85 -15.49 -11.45
N HIS A 532 13.95 -15.46 -12.22
CA HIS A 532 14.05 -16.24 -13.44
C HIS A 532 14.50 -17.67 -13.11
N GLN A 533 14.16 -18.61 -14.01
CA GLN A 533 14.38 -20.04 -13.81
C GLN A 533 13.89 -20.60 -12.45
N PRO A 534 12.70 -20.20 -11.95
CA PRO A 534 12.26 -20.54 -10.59
C PRO A 534 12.15 -22.05 -10.31
N LEU A 535 12.06 -22.85 -11.37
CA LEU A 535 11.91 -24.31 -11.34
C LEU A 535 13.22 -25.07 -11.67
N GLY A 536 14.38 -24.39 -11.66
CA GLY A 536 15.69 -24.92 -12.08
C GLY A 536 15.80 -25.11 -13.58
N GLY A 537 15.63 -24.00 -14.32
CA GLY A 537 15.51 -23.96 -15.77
C GLY A 537 16.73 -24.49 -16.55
N LYS A 538 16.62 -24.44 -17.88
CA LYS A 538 17.68 -24.88 -18.81
C LYS A 538 18.16 -23.69 -19.65
N PRO A 539 19.18 -22.94 -19.20
CA PRO A 539 19.81 -21.92 -20.03
C PRO A 539 20.51 -22.54 -21.24
N VAL A 540 20.97 -21.70 -22.18
CA VAL A 540 21.74 -22.18 -23.34
C VAL A 540 23.01 -22.90 -22.88
N ALA A 541 23.40 -23.95 -23.60
CA ALA A 541 24.51 -24.83 -23.20
C ALA A 541 25.83 -24.09 -22.92
N ALA A 542 26.09 -22.98 -23.64
CA ALA A 542 27.31 -22.19 -23.50
C ALA A 542 27.50 -21.53 -22.13
N VAL A 543 26.45 -21.43 -21.31
CA VAL A 543 26.44 -20.79 -19.98
C VAL A 543 25.80 -21.70 -18.92
N ASN A 544 25.72 -23.01 -19.19
CA ASN A 544 25.12 -23.99 -18.28
C ASN A 544 26.14 -25.03 -17.81
N PRO A 545 26.99 -24.71 -16.82
CA PRO A 545 27.98 -25.67 -16.32
C PRO A 545 27.34 -26.84 -15.56
N ASN A 546 26.07 -26.75 -15.19
CA ASN A 546 25.35 -27.73 -14.39
C ASN A 546 24.23 -28.45 -15.18
N ALA A 547 24.37 -28.57 -16.50
CA ALA A 547 23.36 -29.16 -17.37
C ALA A 547 22.96 -30.60 -17.01
N ASP A 548 23.87 -31.35 -16.39
CA ASP A 548 23.66 -32.75 -15.97
C ASP A 548 23.04 -32.89 -14.56
N ARG A 549 22.90 -31.79 -13.82
CA ARG A 549 22.31 -31.83 -12.47
C ARG A 549 20.79 -31.74 -12.53
N LEU A 550 20.13 -32.52 -11.67
CA LEU A 550 18.68 -32.48 -11.54
C LEU A 550 18.23 -31.19 -10.86
N GLY A 551 17.18 -30.58 -11.40
CA GLY A 551 16.53 -29.40 -10.84
C GLY A 551 15.64 -29.70 -9.62
N PRO A 552 15.22 -28.65 -8.90
CA PRO A 552 14.38 -28.77 -7.71
C PRO A 552 13.00 -29.39 -7.99
N LEU A 553 12.52 -29.35 -9.26
CA LEU A 553 11.30 -30.06 -9.67
C LEU A 553 11.37 -31.59 -9.43
N SER A 554 12.57 -32.16 -9.39
CA SER A 554 12.79 -33.59 -9.17
C SER A 554 13.20 -33.91 -7.72
N ASP A 555 13.18 -32.94 -6.80
CA ASP A 555 13.55 -33.22 -5.40
C ASP A 555 12.40 -33.94 -4.68
N PRO A 556 12.63 -35.16 -4.13
CA PRO A 556 11.59 -35.91 -3.43
C PRO A 556 11.09 -35.18 -2.17
N ASP A 557 11.96 -34.40 -1.50
CA ASP A 557 11.60 -33.69 -0.28
C ASP A 557 10.68 -32.48 -0.58
N ILE A 558 10.60 -32.04 -1.83
CA ILE A 558 9.62 -31.03 -2.27
C ILE A 558 8.33 -31.73 -2.68
N ALA A 559 8.42 -32.77 -3.53
CA ALA A 559 7.27 -33.44 -4.11
C ALA A 559 6.37 -34.16 -3.07
N ALA A 560 6.90 -34.53 -1.90
CA ALA A 560 6.18 -35.34 -0.91
C ALA A 560 5.34 -34.53 0.12
N ARG A 561 5.50 -33.20 0.20
CA ARG A 561 4.97 -32.40 1.33
C ARG A 561 3.47 -32.14 1.27
N TYR A 562 2.93 -31.92 0.07
CA TYR A 562 1.55 -31.50 -0.14
C TYR A 562 0.89 -32.36 -1.22
N ARG A 563 -0.46 -32.38 -1.26
CA ARG A 563 -1.22 -32.90 -2.41
C ARG A 563 -1.22 -31.90 -3.57
N ARG A 564 -0.04 -31.45 -3.96
CA ARG A 564 0.24 -30.44 -4.99
C ARG A 564 1.50 -30.83 -5.75
N SER A 565 1.70 -30.26 -6.93
CA SER A 565 2.91 -30.53 -7.71
C SER A 565 4.14 -29.86 -7.08
N ALA A 566 5.34 -30.36 -7.41
CA ALA A 566 6.58 -29.72 -7.00
C ALA A 566 6.68 -28.27 -7.53
N ALA A 567 6.13 -27.98 -8.72
CA ALA A 567 6.11 -26.64 -9.27
C ALA A 567 5.30 -25.67 -8.39
N GLN A 568 4.09 -26.06 -7.98
CA GLN A 568 3.25 -25.25 -7.10
C GLN A 568 3.94 -24.96 -5.77
N ILE A 569 4.56 -25.97 -5.16
CA ILE A 569 5.26 -25.82 -3.88
C ILE A 569 6.44 -24.86 -4.03
N ILE A 570 7.23 -24.99 -5.10
CA ILE A 570 8.39 -24.12 -5.35
C ILE A 570 7.94 -22.67 -5.60
N LEU A 571 6.95 -22.46 -6.47
CA LEU A 571 6.47 -21.11 -6.79
C LEU A 571 5.84 -20.45 -5.57
N SER A 572 5.05 -21.19 -4.79
CA SER A 572 4.49 -20.71 -3.51
C SER A 572 5.57 -20.30 -2.53
N TRP A 573 6.62 -21.12 -2.40
CA TRP A 573 7.77 -20.83 -1.55
C TRP A 573 8.50 -19.54 -1.98
N ILE A 574 8.67 -19.31 -3.28
CA ILE A 574 9.30 -18.08 -3.77
C ILE A 574 8.38 -16.86 -3.52
N VAL A 575 7.10 -16.96 -3.88
CA VAL A 575 6.13 -15.86 -3.72
C VAL A 575 5.92 -15.48 -2.25
N GLN A 576 5.86 -16.45 -1.33
CA GLN A 576 5.78 -16.18 0.11
C GLN A 576 7.01 -15.48 0.70
N ARG A 577 8.14 -15.48 -0.02
CA ARG A 577 9.32 -14.67 0.30
C ARG A 577 9.24 -13.26 -0.30
N ASN A 578 8.08 -12.86 -0.82
CA ASN A 578 7.82 -11.58 -1.50
C ASN A 578 8.67 -11.41 -2.77
N ILE A 579 8.79 -12.48 -3.55
CA ILE A 579 9.60 -12.53 -4.79
C ILE A 579 8.66 -12.86 -5.96
N PHE A 580 8.74 -12.08 -7.03
CA PHE A 580 7.98 -12.33 -8.26
C PHE A 580 8.57 -13.54 -8.99
N VAL A 581 7.72 -14.37 -9.59
CA VAL A 581 8.17 -15.56 -10.36
C VAL A 581 7.74 -15.44 -11.81
N ILE A 582 8.63 -15.83 -12.73
CA ILE A 582 8.33 -15.87 -14.17
C ILE A 582 8.54 -17.27 -14.75
N PRO A 583 7.81 -18.30 -14.27
CA PRO A 583 7.93 -19.65 -14.81
C PRO A 583 7.63 -19.67 -16.31
N LYS A 584 8.33 -20.56 -17.03
CA LYS A 584 8.14 -20.79 -18.45
C LYS A 584 7.42 -22.12 -18.67
N THR A 585 6.35 -22.09 -19.46
CA THR A 585 5.67 -23.28 -19.96
C THR A 585 5.16 -23.04 -21.39
N VAL A 586 4.78 -24.11 -22.08
CA VAL A 586 3.99 -24.10 -23.33
C VAL A 586 2.66 -24.84 -23.15
N GLN A 587 2.48 -25.53 -22.02
CA GLN A 587 1.33 -26.36 -21.73
C GLN A 587 0.32 -25.57 -20.92
N GLU A 588 -0.92 -25.51 -21.40
CA GLU A 588 -2.01 -24.77 -20.78
C GLU A 588 -2.34 -25.27 -19.37
N ALA A 589 -2.31 -26.60 -19.16
CA ALA A 589 -2.51 -27.17 -17.82
C ALA A 589 -1.51 -26.61 -16.80
N TRP A 590 -0.25 -26.44 -17.18
CA TRP A 590 0.78 -25.88 -16.31
C TRP A 590 0.68 -24.35 -16.18
N LEU A 591 0.06 -23.64 -17.13
CA LEU A 591 -0.22 -22.22 -16.97
C LEU A 591 -1.17 -21.98 -15.80
N LEU A 592 -2.24 -22.78 -15.71
CA LEU A 592 -3.18 -22.74 -14.59
C LEU A 592 -2.52 -23.20 -13.29
N GLU A 593 -1.82 -24.34 -13.33
CA GLU A 593 -1.15 -24.90 -12.15
C GLU A 593 -0.11 -23.95 -11.54
N ASN A 594 0.69 -23.26 -12.36
CA ASN A 594 1.70 -22.31 -11.87
C ASN A 594 1.12 -21.07 -11.17
N ARG A 595 -0.18 -20.80 -11.31
CA ARG A 595 -0.89 -19.69 -10.64
C ARG A 595 -1.70 -20.14 -9.44
N ASP A 596 -2.04 -21.43 -9.34
CA ASP A 596 -2.68 -22.03 -8.17
C ASP A 596 -1.64 -22.22 -7.07
N LEU A 597 -1.34 -21.14 -6.35
CA LEU A 597 -0.36 -21.14 -5.27
C LEU A 597 -1.03 -21.64 -3.99
N ILE A 598 -0.22 -22.07 -3.03
CA ILE A 598 -0.69 -22.52 -1.72
C ILE A 598 0.08 -21.83 -0.62
N ARG A 599 -0.58 -21.62 0.53
CA ARG A 599 0.14 -21.22 1.74
C ARG A 599 0.91 -22.41 2.29
N LEU A 600 2.24 -22.30 2.31
CA LEU A 600 3.16 -23.18 2.99
C LEU A 600 3.31 -22.78 4.46
N LEU A 601 3.45 -23.77 5.33
CA LEU A 601 3.75 -23.59 6.74
C LEU A 601 5.17 -23.04 6.94
N ASP A 602 5.40 -22.32 8.04
CA ASP A 602 6.70 -21.70 8.33
C ASP A 602 7.84 -22.74 8.44
N GLU A 603 7.53 -23.93 8.95
CA GLU A 603 8.47 -25.07 9.00
C GLU A 603 8.87 -25.55 7.60
N ASP A 604 7.90 -25.69 6.68
CA ASP A 604 8.18 -26.07 5.29
C ASP A 604 8.96 -24.98 4.56
N MET A 605 8.64 -23.71 4.81
CA MET A 605 9.39 -22.57 4.27
C MET A 605 10.87 -22.65 4.67
N ALA A 606 11.14 -22.98 5.93
CA ALA A 606 12.50 -23.12 6.46
C ALA A 606 13.22 -24.38 5.95
N GLU A 607 12.51 -25.50 5.79
CA GLU A 607 13.08 -26.73 5.26
C GLU A 607 13.47 -26.60 3.79
N ILE A 608 12.58 -26.05 2.95
CA ILE A 608 12.87 -25.78 1.52
C ILE A 608 14.05 -24.81 1.40
N LEU A 609 14.12 -23.78 2.23
CA LEU A 609 15.23 -22.84 2.26
C LEU A 609 16.58 -23.50 2.55
N ASN A 610 16.60 -24.55 3.39
CA ASN A 610 17.81 -25.27 3.75
C ASN A 610 18.23 -26.32 2.71
N LEU A 611 17.43 -26.60 1.68
CA LEU A 611 17.77 -27.60 0.66
C LEU A 611 19.08 -27.28 -0.06
N SER A 612 19.40 -26.01 -0.32
CA SER A 612 20.69 -25.65 -0.93
C SER A 612 21.89 -26.03 -0.06
N LYS A 613 21.76 -26.02 1.26
CA LYS A 613 22.83 -26.46 2.18
C LYS A 613 22.97 -27.99 2.18
N VAL A 614 21.87 -28.71 1.98
CA VAL A 614 21.83 -30.18 1.99
C VAL A 614 22.25 -30.76 0.63
N ARG A 615 21.78 -30.19 -0.47
CA ARG A 615 22.03 -30.65 -1.85
C ARG A 615 23.26 -29.98 -2.48
N GLY A 616 23.78 -28.93 -1.86
CA GLY A 616 24.75 -28.02 -2.45
C GLY A 616 24.06 -26.92 -3.26
N GLU A 617 24.66 -25.73 -3.26
CA GLU A 617 24.18 -24.65 -4.11
C GLU A 617 24.45 -24.98 -5.58
N ILE A 618 23.45 -24.72 -6.43
CA ILE A 618 23.52 -24.99 -7.87
C ILE A 618 23.09 -23.72 -8.59
N ARG A 619 23.95 -23.23 -9.48
CA ARG A 619 23.64 -22.17 -10.44
C ARG A 619 23.64 -22.76 -11.84
N TYR A 620 22.51 -22.72 -12.52
CA TYR A 620 22.36 -23.20 -13.89
C TYR A 620 22.78 -22.14 -14.91
N LEU A 621 22.57 -20.84 -14.64
CA LEU A 621 23.04 -19.76 -15.50
C LEU A 621 24.34 -19.17 -14.95
N ASP A 622 25.46 -19.64 -15.49
CA ASP A 622 26.79 -19.13 -15.16
C ASP A 622 27.58 -18.81 -16.44
N PRO A 623 27.74 -17.52 -16.78
CA PRO A 623 28.45 -17.13 -17.97
C PRO A 623 29.97 -17.07 -17.81
N LYS A 624 30.54 -17.40 -16.64
CA LYS A 624 31.96 -17.17 -16.32
C LYS A 624 32.93 -17.70 -17.36
N ASP A 625 32.77 -18.97 -17.75
CA ASP A 625 33.63 -19.58 -18.77
C ASP A 625 33.38 -19.01 -20.17
N HIS A 626 32.17 -18.50 -20.42
CA HIS A 626 31.78 -17.89 -21.68
C HIS A 626 32.39 -16.50 -21.88
N ILE A 627 32.46 -15.71 -20.81
CA ILE A 627 32.88 -14.29 -20.86
C ILE A 627 34.28 -14.04 -20.26
N GLY A 628 34.84 -15.00 -19.53
CA GLY A 628 36.21 -14.96 -18.98
C GLY A 628 36.35 -14.34 -17.59
N PHE A 629 35.25 -14.02 -16.90
CA PHE A 629 35.25 -13.49 -15.53
C PHE A 629 33.90 -13.78 -14.84
N ASP A 630 33.86 -13.67 -13.51
CA ASP A 630 32.71 -14.07 -12.71
C ASP A 630 31.85 -12.85 -12.33
N ILE A 631 30.68 -12.69 -12.97
CA ILE A 631 29.76 -11.58 -12.67
C ILE A 631 29.05 -11.74 -11.31
N PHE A 632 29.18 -12.89 -10.65
CA PHE A 632 28.54 -13.20 -9.38
C PHE A 632 29.52 -13.19 -8.20
N ASP A 633 30.80 -12.92 -8.42
CA ASP A 633 31.80 -12.79 -7.35
C ASP A 633 31.55 -11.51 -6.54
N GLU A 634 31.15 -11.65 -5.26
CA GLU A 634 30.85 -10.52 -4.37
C GLU A 634 32.09 -9.73 -3.89
N LEU A 635 33.28 -10.09 -4.37
CA LEU A 635 34.54 -9.38 -4.12
C LEU A 635 35.15 -8.82 -5.41
N ASN A 636 35.08 -9.55 -6.53
CA ASN A 636 35.74 -9.18 -7.80
C ASN A 636 34.86 -9.46 -9.03
N ASP A 637 33.74 -8.74 -9.16
CA ASP A 637 32.77 -8.94 -10.26
C ASP A 637 33.09 -8.25 -11.60
N GLN A 638 34.25 -7.62 -11.71
CA GLN A 638 34.63 -6.82 -12.88
C GLN A 638 35.54 -7.62 -13.82
N PRO A 639 35.43 -7.41 -15.15
CA PRO A 639 36.33 -8.05 -16.08
C PRO A 639 37.76 -7.52 -15.90
N VAL A 640 38.74 -8.40 -16.02
CA VAL A 640 40.17 -8.05 -15.97
C VAL A 640 40.75 -8.19 -17.37
N GLN A 641 41.42 -7.14 -17.86
CA GLN A 641 42.13 -7.20 -19.13
C GLN A 641 43.42 -8.02 -18.91
N VAL A 642 43.48 -9.22 -19.49
CA VAL A 642 44.72 -10.01 -19.48
C VAL A 642 45.68 -9.34 -20.46
N ALA A 643 46.82 -8.87 -19.96
CA ALA A 643 47.85 -8.14 -20.71
C ALA A 643 48.53 -8.98 -21.79
#